data_AF-A0A8J7EIT3-F1
#
_entry.id   AF-A0A8J7EIT3-F1
#
_cell.length_a   1.000
_cell.length_b   1.000
_cell.length_c   1.000
_cell.angle_alpha   90.00
_cell.angle_beta   90.00
_cell.angle_gamma   90.00
#
_symmetry.space_group_name_H-M   'P 1'
#
loop_
_entity.id
_entity.type
_entity.pdbx_description
1 polymer ?
#
loop_
_entity_poly.entity_id
_entity_poly.type
_entity_poly.pdbx_seq_one_letter_code
_entity_poly.pdbx_strand_id
1 'polypeptide(L)'
;MDCSTSPIEEPKSPHDSSKDQRARHPYSIPTSVVKTCRAEVNGINLSVQTFTIGKQSELTVLPGDAHKLPPDLAGYYFVAAALAPEGTLVINGDGMLYRVHFASGEATLKSRIAKTPCYYADQITQRSSEYRKAYCFRDAGPSRSSPKLGNRNQLNTAFLQTTRRFIVTFDAGIPWVVDPDSMELIEPVGRMDEWISLTDPFADIAESLQKALQDVVFPPHSNPAHPVCDRFRPGNSFPGISHHPPAVLTQDHFLTLNYSIGYKGKFRKTFDRLLGKLRRRTVKGAGFWARKLGVAPVLSWLRQITVKGADFWVRKLGLGSAILARPASDSQQVYGSRVYGFTDLLRYTFSDRKLERWQLVLPDWNKESPDISKLVIGEQSVHQMVITEDYIVLADIAFKIEFSQIFSFAKLPEEWLNKILAVLALLIDSLPQGQKGRESLQQWLLNKQLQVGYWLYIKLLQLIPPSQTTNFYIISRSCLKSSANGSGSATGHKQSVRVREVNIPREVSHFTADYSNPQGKITLHIGHNNSTDVTEWISKYDRPVTPEQRGLSEKDYQRLEEYFQRLKKNFQRLTGMTTGAMDVSSFGRYVIDGETGALLDSKIISDVEHTWWPSVYTHRDICRDRPSEHKNKEIKTMFWMCNGFSWEIVPERLYQIYKDRDFRVIHHTGLPETGKPCKLLRLDTETMEIIDWFDFPAGHFACSPQFIPKTTPCPEGQDLNTHGYIACVVLADAPDEHAGTANASSQDEFWVFDGNNLGNRKNTDQAAIVYKLSCSKKPLNLGMTIHSIWLSEDDFSTKSQEYLDPNVRRNRREDAFWRDYGALLPDAGDGYSRIDAPRTLKKKDKKTETLFRDVHKAFIEQMREGSITWTK
;
A
#
# COMPACT_ATOMS: atom_id res chain seq x y z
N MET A 1 70.70 -23.92 45.97
CA MET A 1 71.06 -23.32 44.66
C MET A 1 70.34 -24.13 43.61
N ASP A 2 69.43 -23.45 42.91
CA ASP A 2 68.79 -23.71 41.61
C ASP A 2 68.54 -25.15 41.13
N CYS A 3 67.28 -25.45 40.82
CA CYS A 3 66.81 -25.35 39.43
C CYS A 3 65.31 -25.66 39.31
N SER A 4 64.69 -24.89 38.41
CA SER A 4 63.28 -24.80 38.00
C SER A 4 62.53 -26.12 37.79
N THR A 5 61.27 -26.16 38.26
CA THR A 5 60.25 -27.13 37.85
C THR A 5 59.26 -26.47 36.89
N SER A 6 59.08 -27.08 35.72
CA SER A 6 57.96 -26.84 34.81
C SER A 6 57.36 -28.19 34.45
N PRO A 7 56.07 -28.44 34.70
CA PRO A 7 55.32 -29.47 33.99
C PRO A 7 54.19 -28.83 33.16
N ILE A 8 54.38 -28.87 31.85
CA ILE A 8 53.41 -29.21 30.78
C ILE A 8 51.94 -28.92 31.11
N GLU A 9 51.40 -27.83 30.54
CA GLU A 9 49.95 -27.59 30.44
C GLU A 9 49.32 -28.50 29.37
N GLU A 10 48.28 -29.23 29.76
CA GLU A 10 47.36 -29.91 28.85
C GLU A 10 46.53 -28.89 28.04
N PRO A 11 46.24 -29.18 26.75
CA PRO A 11 45.40 -28.30 25.94
C PRO A 11 43.96 -28.30 26.46
N LYS A 12 43.51 -27.13 26.93
CA LYS A 12 42.10 -26.88 27.27
C LYS A 12 41.21 -27.18 26.06
N SER A 13 40.17 -27.98 26.28
CA SER A 13 39.15 -28.26 25.28
C SER A 13 38.47 -26.96 24.82
N PRO A 14 38.06 -26.85 23.55
CA PRO A 14 37.29 -25.70 23.09
C PRO A 14 35.93 -25.75 23.78
N HIS A 15 35.72 -24.80 24.69
CA HIS A 15 34.41 -24.54 25.27
C HIS A 15 33.37 -24.37 24.16
N ASP A 16 32.31 -25.16 24.28
CA ASP A 16 31.06 -25.11 23.53
C ASP A 16 30.51 -23.67 23.49
N SER A 17 30.83 -22.93 22.43
CA SER A 17 30.39 -21.54 22.19
C SER A 17 28.99 -21.46 21.54
N SER A 18 28.29 -22.59 21.42
CA SER A 18 27.01 -22.66 20.70
C SER A 18 25.77 -22.45 21.58
N LYS A 19 25.90 -22.52 22.92
CA LYS A 19 24.75 -22.52 23.84
C LYS A 19 24.42 -21.20 24.54
N ASP A 20 25.22 -20.14 24.34
CA ASP A 20 25.07 -18.88 25.10
C ASP A 20 24.74 -17.62 24.26
N GLN A 21 24.52 -17.76 22.94
CA GLN A 21 24.21 -16.60 22.08
C GLN A 21 22.75 -16.11 22.15
N ARG A 22 21.85 -16.82 22.85
CA ARG A 22 20.46 -16.38 23.09
C ARG A 22 20.29 -15.52 24.34
N ALA A 23 21.37 -15.06 24.97
CA ALA A 23 21.30 -13.96 25.91
C ALA A 23 20.83 -12.66 25.21
N ARG A 24 19.50 -12.52 25.11
CA ARG A 24 18.74 -11.26 25.26
C ARG A 24 19.10 -10.10 24.31
N HIS A 25 19.22 -10.33 23.01
CA HIS A 25 19.08 -9.21 22.07
C HIS A 25 17.61 -9.01 21.70
N PRO A 26 16.98 -7.90 22.11
CA PRO A 26 15.58 -7.62 21.77
C PRO A 26 15.41 -7.52 20.26
N TYR A 27 14.27 -8.01 19.76
CA TYR A 27 13.90 -7.97 18.35
C TYR A 27 14.05 -6.55 17.78
N SER A 28 14.66 -6.45 16.60
CA SER A 28 14.83 -5.21 15.84
C SER A 28 14.42 -5.37 14.39
N ILE A 29 13.91 -4.29 13.80
CA ILE A 29 13.53 -4.22 12.40
C ILE A 29 14.80 -3.96 11.55
N PRO A 30 15.08 -4.76 10.51
CA PRO A 30 16.23 -4.53 9.65
C PRO A 30 16.09 -3.25 8.84
N THR A 31 17.20 -2.56 8.58
CA THR A 31 17.19 -1.37 7.71
C THR A 31 16.86 -1.70 6.26
N SER A 32 17.04 -2.96 5.85
CA SER A 32 16.65 -3.44 4.52
C SER A 32 15.19 -3.13 4.17
N VAL A 33 14.27 -3.05 5.16
CA VAL A 33 12.85 -2.73 4.88
C VAL A 33 12.63 -1.37 4.23
N VAL A 34 13.52 -0.39 4.44
CA VAL A 34 13.44 0.95 3.82
C VAL A 34 14.45 1.14 2.68
N LYS A 35 15.22 0.10 2.34
CA LYS A 35 16.17 0.10 1.23
C LYS A 35 15.53 -0.55 0.02
N THR A 36 15.83 -0.05 -1.17
CA THR A 36 15.32 -0.62 -2.42
C THR A 36 16.38 -0.58 -3.49
N CYS A 37 16.33 -1.54 -4.42
CA CYS A 37 17.19 -1.56 -5.60
C CYS A 37 16.36 -1.50 -6.88
N ARG A 38 16.72 -0.55 -7.74
CA ARG A 38 16.07 -0.35 -9.04
C ARG A 38 16.63 -1.24 -10.15
N ALA A 39 17.70 -2.00 -9.86
CA ALA A 39 18.34 -2.86 -10.85
C ALA A 39 17.42 -4.04 -11.19
N GLU A 40 17.06 -4.16 -12.47
CA GLU A 40 16.32 -5.29 -13.00
C GLU A 40 17.26 -6.49 -13.19
N VAL A 41 16.80 -7.69 -12.84
CA VAL A 41 17.55 -8.93 -13.04
C VAL A 41 16.85 -9.84 -14.03
N ASN A 42 17.62 -10.51 -14.89
CA ASN A 42 17.07 -11.42 -15.89
C ASN A 42 17.71 -12.80 -15.78
N GLY A 43 17.06 -13.71 -15.04
CA GLY A 43 17.46 -15.11 -14.97
C GLY A 43 18.67 -15.36 -14.07
N ILE A 44 18.60 -14.96 -12.79
CA ILE A 44 19.63 -15.29 -11.79
C ILE A 44 19.23 -16.56 -11.05
N ASN A 45 20.09 -17.58 -11.06
CA ASN A 45 19.90 -18.77 -10.22
C ASN A 45 20.14 -18.43 -8.74
N LEU A 46 19.18 -18.80 -7.90
CA LEU A 46 19.27 -18.66 -6.46
C LEU A 46 19.95 -19.89 -5.85
N SER A 47 20.83 -19.65 -4.91
CA SER A 47 21.43 -20.71 -4.08
C SER A 47 20.38 -21.18 -3.07
N VAL A 48 20.18 -22.49 -2.98
CA VAL A 48 19.26 -23.12 -2.03
C VAL A 48 20.05 -23.57 -0.80
N GLN A 49 19.55 -23.28 0.39
CA GLN A 49 20.01 -23.88 1.64
C GLN A 49 18.82 -24.46 2.38
N THR A 50 19.01 -25.63 2.99
CA THR A 50 17.92 -26.37 3.63
C THR A 50 18.20 -26.47 5.11
N PHE A 51 17.18 -26.19 5.92
CA PHE A 51 17.26 -26.18 7.36
C PHE A 51 16.16 -27.07 7.95
N THR A 52 16.47 -27.75 9.04
CA THR A 52 15.45 -28.25 9.96
C THR A 52 15.07 -27.16 10.95
N ILE A 53 13.81 -27.17 11.35
CA ILE A 53 13.26 -26.29 12.37
C ILE A 53 13.10 -27.10 13.65
N GLY A 54 13.90 -26.77 14.66
CA GLY A 54 13.82 -27.28 16.01
C GLY A 54 12.82 -26.51 16.88
N LYS A 55 12.87 -26.77 18.20
CA LYS A 55 12.01 -26.08 19.17
C LYS A 55 12.25 -24.57 19.15
N GLN A 56 11.19 -23.78 19.30
CA GLN A 56 11.27 -22.31 19.29
C GLN A 56 11.92 -21.77 18.01
N SER A 57 11.58 -22.37 16.86
CA SER A 57 12.08 -21.97 15.53
C SER A 57 13.61 -21.95 15.38
N GLU A 58 14.34 -22.77 16.13
CA GLU A 58 15.79 -22.92 15.94
C GLU A 58 16.08 -23.54 14.57
N LEU A 59 16.99 -22.92 13.80
CA LEU A 59 17.32 -23.37 12.45
C LEU A 59 18.66 -24.08 12.43
N THR A 60 18.68 -25.33 11.99
CA THR A 60 19.89 -26.13 11.84
C THR A 60 20.09 -26.51 10.37
N VAL A 61 21.24 -26.17 9.80
CA VAL A 61 21.56 -26.49 8.40
C VAL A 61 21.64 -28.01 8.23
N LEU A 62 20.99 -28.54 7.19
CA LEU A 62 21.14 -29.94 6.80
C LEU A 62 22.43 -30.16 5.98
N PRO A 63 23.21 -31.23 6.23
CA PRO A 63 24.43 -31.52 5.48
C PRO A 63 24.17 -32.11 4.08
N GLY A 64 25.15 -31.96 3.16
CA GLY A 64 25.24 -32.72 1.90
C GLY A 64 24.34 -32.23 0.75
N ASP A 65 23.96 -33.15 -0.15
CA ASP A 65 23.10 -32.91 -1.34
C ASP A 65 21.65 -32.50 -1.01
N ALA A 66 21.33 -32.28 0.26
CA ALA A 66 20.02 -31.84 0.75
C ALA A 66 19.64 -30.40 0.34
N HIS A 67 20.56 -29.67 -0.30
CA HIS A 67 20.39 -28.28 -0.77
C HIS A 67 19.68 -28.18 -2.13
N LYS A 68 18.58 -28.91 -2.29
CA LYS A 68 17.69 -28.83 -3.46
C LYS A 68 16.25 -28.63 -3.02
N LEU A 69 15.51 -27.90 -3.83
CA LEU A 69 14.07 -27.77 -3.63
C LEU A 69 13.36 -29.10 -3.96
N PRO A 70 12.21 -29.38 -3.35
CA PRO A 70 11.41 -30.55 -3.70
C PRO A 70 11.02 -30.54 -5.19
N PRO A 71 11.07 -31.69 -5.89
CA PRO A 71 10.75 -31.75 -7.32
C PRO A 71 9.27 -31.46 -7.62
N ASP A 72 8.39 -31.57 -6.63
CA ASP A 72 6.96 -31.27 -6.74
C ASP A 72 6.60 -29.80 -6.40
N LEU A 73 7.61 -28.96 -6.13
CA LEU A 73 7.52 -27.50 -6.15
C LEU A 73 7.90 -26.99 -7.55
N ALA A 74 6.90 -26.77 -8.41
CA ALA A 74 7.13 -26.32 -9.79
C ALA A 74 6.09 -25.28 -10.25
N GLY A 75 6.56 -24.21 -10.91
CA GLY A 75 5.75 -23.07 -11.37
C GLY A 75 6.32 -21.71 -10.96
N TYR A 76 5.48 -20.67 -10.85
CA TYR A 76 5.94 -19.28 -10.75
C TYR A 76 5.32 -18.51 -9.58
N TYR A 77 6.19 -18.03 -8.69
CA TYR A 77 5.85 -17.15 -7.58
C TYR A 77 6.15 -15.69 -7.95
N PHE A 78 5.11 -14.86 -8.00
CA PHE A 78 5.21 -13.44 -8.32
C PHE A 78 5.01 -12.59 -7.08
N VAL A 79 5.77 -11.50 -6.95
CA VAL A 79 5.71 -10.57 -5.83
C VAL A 79 5.79 -9.13 -6.32
N ALA A 80 4.95 -8.26 -5.77
CA ALA A 80 4.96 -6.83 -6.02
C ALA A 80 5.63 -6.09 -4.86
N ALA A 81 6.49 -5.13 -5.19
CA ALA A 81 7.20 -4.30 -4.24
C ALA A 81 7.21 -2.83 -4.66
N ALA A 82 7.34 -1.95 -3.67
CA ALA A 82 7.48 -0.52 -3.91
C ALA A 82 8.96 -0.11 -3.88
N LEU A 83 9.42 0.58 -4.94
CA LEU A 83 10.74 1.20 -4.99
C LEU A 83 10.68 2.61 -4.41
N ALA A 84 10.52 2.69 -3.09
CA ALA A 84 10.33 3.95 -2.41
C ALA A 84 11.60 4.83 -2.45
N PRO A 85 11.45 6.14 -2.76
CA PRO A 85 12.51 7.11 -2.53
C PRO A 85 12.90 7.16 -1.04
N GLU A 86 14.18 7.43 -0.77
CA GLU A 86 14.72 7.48 0.59
C GLU A 86 13.93 8.46 1.49
N GLY A 87 13.57 8.00 2.69
CA GLY A 87 12.87 8.78 3.70
C GLY A 87 11.39 9.07 3.40
N THR A 88 10.81 8.41 2.38
CA THR A 88 9.38 8.48 2.05
C THR A 88 8.66 7.20 2.47
N LEU A 89 7.33 7.23 2.52
CA LEU A 89 6.52 6.07 2.87
C LEU A 89 6.93 4.84 2.04
N VAL A 90 7.25 3.74 2.72
CA VAL A 90 7.88 2.55 2.11
C VAL A 90 7.03 1.88 1.02
N ILE A 91 5.71 2.07 1.05
CA ILE A 91 4.78 1.59 0.02
C ILE A 91 4.55 2.59 -1.12
N ASN A 92 5.19 3.77 -1.10
CA ASN A 92 5.14 4.77 -2.16
C ASN A 92 6.39 4.67 -3.05
N GLY A 93 6.28 4.09 -4.24
CA GLY A 93 7.40 4.02 -5.18
C GLY A 93 6.99 3.40 -6.52
N ASP A 94 7.90 3.29 -7.48
CA ASP A 94 7.62 2.53 -8.71
C ASP A 94 7.42 1.05 -8.35
N GLY A 95 6.51 0.35 -9.03
CA GLY A 95 6.32 -1.08 -8.84
C GLY A 95 7.49 -1.89 -9.38
N MET A 96 8.16 -2.65 -8.51
CA MET A 96 9.07 -3.72 -8.89
C MET A 96 8.33 -5.05 -8.82
N LEU A 97 8.36 -5.79 -9.93
CA LEU A 97 7.81 -7.13 -10.02
C LEU A 97 8.97 -8.11 -9.89
N TYR A 98 8.88 -9.05 -8.94
CA TYR A 98 9.77 -10.19 -8.82
C TYR A 98 9.04 -11.45 -9.27
N ARG A 99 9.75 -12.32 -9.98
CA ARG A 99 9.27 -13.66 -10.37
C ARG A 99 10.33 -14.68 -10.01
N VAL A 100 9.99 -15.60 -9.11
CA VAL A 100 10.79 -16.79 -8.82
C VAL A 100 10.15 -17.96 -9.55
N HIS A 101 10.91 -18.56 -10.47
CA HIS A 101 10.53 -19.79 -11.16
C HIS A 101 11.13 -20.97 -10.42
N PHE A 102 10.29 -21.92 -10.02
CA PHE A 102 10.70 -23.19 -9.45
C PHE A 102 10.59 -24.28 -10.51
N ALA A 103 11.69 -24.98 -10.78
CA ALA A 103 11.71 -26.11 -11.69
C ALA A 103 12.90 -27.02 -11.38
N SER A 104 12.70 -28.34 -11.45
CA SER A 104 13.77 -29.34 -11.34
C SER A 104 14.63 -29.21 -10.08
N GLY A 105 14.05 -28.78 -8.96
CA GLY A 105 14.74 -28.59 -7.68
C GLY A 105 15.58 -27.31 -7.58
N GLU A 106 15.48 -26.42 -8.56
CA GLU A 106 16.18 -25.12 -8.62
C GLU A 106 15.19 -23.95 -8.58
N ALA A 107 15.72 -22.76 -8.31
CA ALA A 107 14.97 -21.50 -8.32
C ALA A 107 15.70 -20.43 -9.13
N THR A 108 14.98 -19.76 -10.04
CA THR A 108 15.53 -18.68 -10.87
C THR A 108 14.73 -17.39 -10.67
N LEU A 109 15.41 -16.29 -10.34
CA LEU A 109 14.85 -14.96 -10.14
C LEU A 109 14.90 -14.12 -11.43
N LYS A 110 13.78 -13.47 -11.73
CA LYS A 110 13.66 -12.35 -12.67
C LYS A 110 13.03 -11.17 -11.97
N SER A 111 13.43 -9.95 -12.27
CA SER A 111 12.76 -8.74 -11.81
C SER A 111 12.60 -7.71 -12.91
N ARG A 112 11.54 -6.89 -12.82
CA ARG A 112 11.28 -5.80 -13.75
C ARG A 112 10.43 -4.71 -13.12
N ILE A 113 10.71 -3.47 -13.46
CA ILE A 113 9.89 -2.32 -13.07
C ILE A 113 8.63 -2.26 -13.96
N ALA A 114 7.47 -1.98 -13.37
CA ALA A 114 6.22 -1.69 -14.06
C ALA A 114 6.26 -0.28 -14.70
N LYS A 115 6.80 -0.20 -15.92
CA LYS A 115 7.11 1.07 -16.61
C LYS A 115 5.92 1.64 -17.39
N THR A 116 5.04 2.38 -16.72
CA THR A 116 3.93 3.13 -17.35
C THR A 116 4.42 4.39 -18.10
N PRO A 117 3.59 5.04 -18.95
CA PRO A 117 3.98 6.32 -19.55
C PRO A 117 4.37 7.40 -18.53
N CYS A 118 3.69 7.43 -17.37
CA CYS A 118 4.04 8.37 -16.29
C CYS A 118 5.38 8.05 -15.62
N TYR A 119 5.84 6.79 -15.63
CA TYR A 119 7.20 6.42 -15.20
C TYR A 119 8.25 7.11 -16.06
N TYR A 120 8.11 7.04 -17.38
CA TYR A 120 9.05 7.69 -18.30
C TYR A 120 8.98 9.21 -18.18
N ALA A 121 7.79 9.80 -18.05
CA ALA A 121 7.65 11.23 -17.79
C ALA A 121 8.38 11.66 -16.50
N ASP A 122 8.30 10.87 -15.44
CA ASP A 122 9.02 11.15 -14.20
C ASP A 122 10.54 11.07 -14.37
N GLN A 123 11.04 10.01 -15.02
CA GLN A 123 12.46 9.85 -15.32
C GLN A 123 13.03 11.02 -16.14
N ILE A 124 12.30 11.52 -17.13
CA ILE A 124 12.69 12.69 -17.93
C ILE A 124 12.72 13.94 -17.06
N THR A 125 11.62 14.20 -16.37
CA THR A 125 11.40 15.48 -15.69
C THR A 125 12.34 15.65 -14.50
N GLN A 126 12.69 14.58 -13.80
CA GLN A 126 13.68 14.62 -12.70
C GLN A 126 15.09 14.96 -13.17
N ARG A 127 15.48 14.51 -14.37
CA ARG A 127 16.84 14.67 -14.92
C ARG A 127 17.06 15.96 -15.69
N SER A 128 15.98 16.66 -16.06
CA SER A 128 16.06 17.92 -16.80
C SER A 128 15.74 19.12 -15.91
N SER A 129 16.69 20.05 -15.83
CA SER A 129 16.53 21.33 -15.13
C SER A 129 15.36 22.14 -15.69
N GLU A 130 15.03 21.96 -16.97
CA GLU A 130 13.96 22.63 -17.67
C GLU A 130 12.58 22.28 -17.10
N TYR A 131 12.35 21.00 -16.74
CA TYR A 131 11.07 20.47 -16.26
C TYR A 131 10.93 20.55 -14.72
N ARG A 132 12.02 20.81 -14.00
CA ARG A 132 12.15 20.62 -12.54
C ARG A 132 11.09 21.32 -11.67
N LYS A 133 10.58 22.47 -12.09
CA LYS A 133 9.63 23.27 -11.29
C LYS A 133 8.19 22.74 -11.37
N ALA A 134 7.61 22.70 -12.58
CA ALA A 134 6.19 22.44 -12.76
C ALA A 134 5.85 20.99 -13.11
N TYR A 135 6.79 20.22 -13.68
CA TYR A 135 6.53 18.90 -14.25
C TYR A 135 7.03 17.74 -13.39
N CYS A 136 8.06 17.95 -12.56
CA CYS A 136 8.54 16.89 -11.66
C CYS A 136 7.45 16.38 -10.72
N PHE A 137 7.38 15.05 -10.60
CA PHE A 137 6.59 14.39 -9.58
C PHE A 137 7.29 14.48 -8.23
N ARG A 138 6.48 14.66 -7.19
CA ARG A 138 6.90 14.80 -5.79
C ARG A 138 6.03 13.94 -4.92
N ASP A 139 6.56 13.51 -3.78
CA ASP A 139 5.86 12.63 -2.87
C ASP A 139 4.67 13.33 -2.22
N ALA A 140 3.54 12.64 -2.21
CA ALA A 140 2.21 13.14 -1.88
C ALA A 140 1.47 12.08 -1.03
N GLY A 141 2.09 11.63 0.06
CA GLY A 141 1.62 10.50 0.86
C GLY A 141 1.92 9.17 0.17
N PRO A 142 0.92 8.29 -0.06
CA PRO A 142 1.12 6.98 -0.70
C PRO A 142 1.26 7.04 -2.23
N SER A 143 1.26 8.23 -2.83
CA SER A 143 1.47 8.40 -4.27
C SER A 143 2.42 9.58 -4.56
N ARG A 144 2.77 9.75 -5.84
CA ARG A 144 3.62 10.84 -6.32
C ARG A 144 2.85 11.69 -7.34
N SER A 145 2.90 13.00 -7.16
CA SER A 145 2.07 13.96 -7.92
C SER A 145 2.91 15.07 -8.53
N SER A 146 2.50 15.53 -9.71
CA SER A 146 3.06 16.65 -10.45
C SER A 146 2.00 17.72 -10.63
N PRO A 147 2.29 19.00 -10.31
CA PRO A 147 1.33 20.09 -10.51
C PRO A 147 0.82 20.24 -11.95
N LYS A 148 1.64 19.89 -12.94
CA LYS A 148 1.31 20.02 -14.37
C LYS A 148 0.90 18.69 -15.00
N LEU A 149 1.49 17.57 -14.56
CA LEU A 149 1.26 16.27 -15.18
C LEU A 149 0.20 15.42 -14.47
N GLY A 150 -0.15 15.68 -13.22
CA GLY A 150 -1.11 14.86 -12.46
C GLY A 150 -0.43 13.77 -11.63
N ASN A 151 -1.03 12.58 -11.50
CA ASN A 151 -0.58 11.54 -10.57
C ASN A 151 0.12 10.37 -11.25
N ARG A 152 1.08 9.76 -10.55
CA ARG A 152 1.73 8.53 -11.01
C ARG A 152 0.78 7.34 -10.85
N ASN A 153 0.74 6.49 -11.87
CA ASN A 153 0.25 5.12 -11.77
C ASN A 153 1.45 4.18 -11.55
N GLN A 154 1.64 3.75 -10.30
CA GLN A 154 2.86 3.12 -9.81
C GLN A 154 2.86 1.58 -9.93
N LEU A 155 1.68 0.94 -9.91
CA LEU A 155 1.50 -0.51 -10.11
C LEU A 155 2.39 -1.36 -9.20
N ASN A 156 2.38 -1.06 -7.89
CA ASN A 156 3.30 -1.61 -6.91
C ASN A 156 2.63 -2.47 -5.82
N THR A 157 1.32 -2.73 -5.92
CA THR A 157 0.56 -3.31 -4.80
C THR A 157 0.31 -4.80 -4.99
N ALA A 158 -0.49 -5.20 -5.98
CA ALA A 158 -0.95 -6.59 -6.10
C ALA A 158 -1.11 -7.04 -7.55
N PHE A 159 -1.56 -8.29 -7.70
CA PHE A 159 -1.84 -8.93 -8.97
C PHE A 159 -3.27 -9.44 -9.01
N LEU A 160 -3.79 -9.61 -10.22
CA LEU A 160 -4.98 -10.38 -10.50
C LEU A 160 -4.70 -11.31 -11.68
N GLN A 161 -5.21 -12.54 -11.60
CA GLN A 161 -5.28 -13.42 -12.74
C GLN A 161 -6.72 -13.62 -13.18
N THR A 162 -6.90 -13.60 -14.50
CA THR A 162 -8.12 -14.05 -15.17
C THR A 162 -7.83 -15.35 -15.89
N THR A 163 -8.71 -15.79 -16.79
CA THR A 163 -8.48 -17.02 -17.55
C THR A 163 -7.32 -16.83 -18.53
N ARG A 164 -7.20 -15.68 -19.19
CA ARG A 164 -6.17 -15.43 -20.23
C ARG A 164 -5.30 -14.22 -20.00
N ARG A 165 -5.52 -13.45 -18.93
CA ARG A 165 -4.75 -12.23 -18.62
C ARG A 165 -4.12 -12.29 -17.25
N PHE A 166 -2.93 -11.71 -17.17
CA PHE A 166 -2.23 -11.40 -15.93
C PHE A 166 -2.20 -9.88 -15.76
N ILE A 167 -2.58 -9.39 -14.58
CA ILE A 167 -2.85 -7.98 -14.33
C ILE A 167 -2.07 -7.55 -13.08
N VAL A 168 -1.50 -6.34 -13.10
CA VAL A 168 -0.90 -5.67 -11.94
C VAL A 168 -1.76 -4.47 -11.52
N THR A 169 -1.86 -4.22 -10.23
CA THR A 169 -2.80 -3.26 -9.63
C THR A 169 -2.12 -2.31 -8.63
N PHE A 170 -2.79 -1.20 -8.38
CA PHE A 170 -2.42 -0.17 -7.40
C PHE A 170 -3.65 0.63 -6.99
N ASP A 171 -3.84 0.93 -5.70
CA ASP A 171 -5.05 1.59 -5.19
C ASP A 171 -5.36 2.95 -5.85
N ALA A 172 -4.32 3.67 -6.25
CA ALA A 172 -4.42 5.01 -6.81
C ALA A 172 -4.11 5.05 -8.33
N GLY A 173 -4.41 4.00 -9.08
CA GLY A 173 -4.23 4.00 -10.53
C GLY A 173 -4.93 2.85 -11.27
N ILE A 174 -5.22 3.05 -12.55
CA ILE A 174 -5.88 2.06 -13.41
C ILE A 174 -5.03 0.77 -13.49
N PRO A 175 -5.61 -0.44 -13.36
CA PRO A 175 -4.89 -1.71 -13.54
C PRO A 175 -4.27 -1.87 -14.93
N TRP A 176 -3.21 -2.67 -15.04
CA TRP A 176 -2.53 -2.95 -16.31
C TRP A 176 -2.39 -4.43 -16.59
N VAL A 177 -2.64 -4.82 -17.84
CA VAL A 177 -2.24 -6.14 -18.35
C VAL A 177 -0.72 -6.19 -18.45
N VAL A 178 -0.14 -7.27 -17.97
CA VAL A 178 1.31 -7.55 -17.99
C VAL A 178 1.53 -8.93 -18.59
N ASP A 179 2.57 -9.07 -19.41
CA ASP A 179 3.01 -10.40 -19.87
C ASP A 179 3.78 -11.09 -18.73
N PRO A 180 3.32 -12.25 -18.22
CA PRO A 180 3.99 -12.92 -17.10
C PRO A 180 5.41 -13.41 -17.45
N ASP A 181 5.75 -13.58 -18.74
CA ASP A 181 7.11 -13.96 -19.10
C ASP A 181 8.07 -12.76 -19.14
N SER A 182 7.87 -11.82 -20.06
CA SER A 182 8.75 -10.65 -20.19
C SER A 182 8.62 -9.65 -19.04
N MET A 183 7.52 -9.70 -18.29
CA MET A 183 7.04 -8.73 -17.30
C MET A 183 6.82 -7.32 -17.87
N GLU A 184 6.74 -7.20 -19.19
CA GLU A 184 6.37 -5.94 -19.86
C GLU A 184 4.90 -5.61 -19.63
N LEU A 185 4.64 -4.35 -19.31
CA LEU A 185 3.27 -3.83 -19.38
C LEU A 185 2.80 -3.84 -20.84
N ILE A 186 1.56 -4.26 -21.05
CA ILE A 186 0.96 -4.45 -22.38
C ILE A 186 -0.02 -3.32 -22.69
N GLU A 187 -1.06 -3.17 -21.87
CA GLU A 187 -2.09 -2.14 -22.02
C GLU A 187 -2.83 -1.88 -20.69
N PRO A 188 -3.35 -0.66 -20.46
CA PRO A 188 -4.23 -0.39 -19.33
C PRO A 188 -5.58 -1.10 -19.50
N VAL A 189 -6.28 -1.32 -18.38
CA VAL A 189 -7.67 -1.79 -18.41
C VAL A 189 -8.61 -0.64 -18.78
N GLY A 190 -9.17 -0.73 -19.99
CA GLY A 190 -9.99 0.34 -20.58
C GLY A 190 -9.15 1.57 -20.95
N ARG A 191 -9.82 2.58 -21.51
CA ARG A 191 -9.23 3.90 -21.79
C ARG A 191 -9.26 4.76 -20.53
N MET A 192 -8.32 5.69 -20.40
CA MET A 192 -8.30 6.58 -19.23
C MET A 192 -9.58 7.40 -19.05
N ASP A 193 -10.25 7.79 -20.15
CA ASP A 193 -11.48 8.59 -20.14
C ASP A 193 -12.76 7.81 -19.83
N GLU A 194 -12.68 6.48 -19.73
CA GLU A 194 -13.78 5.62 -19.24
C GLU A 194 -13.82 5.58 -17.70
N TRP A 195 -12.73 5.96 -17.04
CA TRP A 195 -12.63 6.06 -15.58
C TRP A 195 -13.02 7.46 -15.11
N ILE A 196 -13.68 7.55 -13.95
CA ILE A 196 -13.98 8.84 -13.31
C ILE A 196 -12.76 9.25 -12.49
N SER A 197 -12.26 10.45 -12.76
CA SER A 197 -11.13 11.00 -12.04
C SER A 197 -11.54 11.50 -10.65
N LEU A 198 -10.62 11.43 -9.68
CA LEU A 198 -10.81 12.02 -8.36
C LEU A 198 -11.01 13.55 -8.40
N THR A 199 -10.60 14.21 -9.49
CA THR A 199 -10.80 15.65 -9.69
C THR A 199 -12.15 15.99 -10.33
N ASP A 200 -12.85 15.04 -10.95
CA ASP A 200 -14.12 15.29 -11.66
C ASP A 200 -15.22 15.85 -10.75
N PRO A 201 -15.40 15.40 -9.50
CA PRO A 201 -16.37 16.00 -8.58
C PRO A 201 -16.08 17.49 -8.24
N PHE A 202 -14.88 17.98 -8.55
CA PHE A 202 -14.48 19.38 -8.33
C PHE A 202 -14.58 20.24 -9.60
N ALA A 203 -15.07 19.67 -10.71
CA ALA A 203 -15.23 20.33 -12.01
C ALA A 203 -15.95 21.68 -11.96
N ASP A 204 -16.85 21.86 -11.00
CA ASP A 204 -17.69 23.06 -10.87
C ASP A 204 -17.11 24.13 -9.91
N ILE A 205 -15.91 23.91 -9.36
CA ILE A 205 -15.21 24.94 -8.59
C ILE A 205 -14.61 25.93 -9.58
N ALA A 206 -14.88 27.24 -9.37
CA ALA A 206 -14.35 28.42 -10.07
C ALA A 206 -13.51 28.12 -11.33
N GLU A 207 -13.95 28.59 -12.50
CA GLU A 207 -13.40 28.36 -13.85
C GLU A 207 -11.86 28.31 -13.98
N SER A 208 -11.12 29.03 -13.13
CA SER A 208 -9.65 29.01 -13.05
C SER A 208 -9.06 27.75 -12.39
N LEU A 209 -9.71 27.22 -11.34
CA LEU A 209 -9.34 25.94 -10.70
C LEU A 209 -9.75 24.75 -11.56
N GLN A 210 -10.92 24.86 -12.20
CA GLN A 210 -11.42 23.94 -13.21
C GLN A 210 -10.39 23.71 -14.33
N LYS A 211 -9.84 24.78 -14.92
CA LYS A 211 -8.81 24.71 -15.97
C LYS A 211 -7.48 24.11 -15.49
N ALA A 212 -7.16 24.18 -14.19
CA ALA A 212 -5.94 23.60 -13.64
C ALA A 212 -6.08 22.09 -13.33
N LEU A 213 -7.29 21.64 -12.97
CA LEU A 213 -7.56 20.27 -12.50
C LEU A 213 -8.11 19.32 -13.58
N GLN A 214 -8.76 19.84 -14.62
CA GLN A 214 -9.34 19.03 -15.71
C GLN A 214 -8.37 18.75 -16.87
N ASP A 215 -7.22 19.43 -16.87
CA ASP A 215 -6.27 19.46 -17.99
C ASP A 215 -4.93 18.77 -17.65
N VAL A 216 -4.90 17.91 -16.63
CA VAL A 216 -3.70 17.12 -16.29
C VAL A 216 -3.55 15.92 -17.22
N VAL A 217 -2.30 15.55 -17.50
CA VAL A 217 -2.02 14.47 -18.48
C VAL A 217 -2.26 13.08 -17.89
N PHE A 218 -2.00 12.92 -16.60
CA PHE A 218 -2.23 11.70 -15.83
C PHE A 218 -3.28 12.00 -14.75
N PRO A 219 -4.58 11.94 -15.08
CA PRO A 219 -5.62 12.18 -14.09
C PRO A 219 -5.55 11.19 -12.93
N PRO A 220 -5.79 11.62 -11.67
CA PRO A 220 -5.90 10.71 -10.55
C PRO A 220 -7.10 9.79 -10.71
N HIS A 221 -6.88 8.49 -10.55
CA HIS A 221 -7.94 7.49 -10.45
C HIS A 221 -7.77 6.71 -9.16
N SER A 222 -8.85 6.09 -8.69
CA SER A 222 -8.77 5.14 -7.59
C SER A 222 -9.66 3.93 -7.85
N ASN A 223 -9.17 2.79 -7.38
CA ASN A 223 -9.72 1.44 -7.53
C ASN A 223 -9.09 0.55 -6.44
N PRO A 224 -9.67 -0.60 -6.08
CA PRO A 224 -9.05 -1.52 -5.13
C PRO A 224 -7.77 -2.12 -5.70
N ALA A 225 -6.76 -2.36 -4.85
CA ALA A 225 -5.64 -3.22 -5.22
C ALA A 225 -6.06 -4.67 -5.47
N HIS A 226 -7.19 -5.11 -4.89
CA HIS A 226 -7.70 -6.47 -5.01
C HIS A 226 -9.01 -6.53 -5.81
N PRO A 227 -8.98 -6.35 -7.13
CA PRO A 227 -10.11 -6.70 -7.98
C PRO A 227 -10.31 -8.22 -7.98
N VAL A 228 -11.48 -8.68 -8.44
CA VAL A 228 -11.87 -10.10 -8.38
C VAL A 228 -12.23 -10.64 -9.76
N CYS A 229 -11.89 -11.90 -9.99
CA CYS A 229 -12.28 -12.66 -11.16
C CYS A 229 -12.83 -14.02 -10.70
N ASP A 230 -13.92 -14.44 -11.32
CA ASP A 230 -14.43 -15.80 -11.20
C ASP A 230 -14.05 -16.52 -12.50
N ARG A 231 -12.86 -17.15 -12.51
CA ARG A 231 -12.17 -17.57 -13.72
C ARG A 231 -12.93 -18.63 -14.52
N PHE A 232 -13.82 -19.37 -13.85
CA PHE A 232 -14.35 -20.61 -14.39
C PHE A 232 -15.84 -20.83 -14.18
N ARG A 233 -16.61 -19.81 -13.74
CA ARG A 233 -18.07 -19.91 -13.73
C ARG A 233 -18.59 -20.08 -15.16
N PRO A 234 -19.24 -21.22 -15.51
CA PRO A 234 -19.86 -21.40 -16.80
C PRO A 234 -21.11 -20.51 -16.90
N GLY A 235 -21.16 -19.65 -17.93
CA GLY A 235 -22.32 -18.82 -18.26
C GLY A 235 -22.67 -17.72 -17.25
N ASN A 236 -22.52 -16.46 -17.66
CA ASN A 236 -23.38 -15.37 -17.17
C ASN A 236 -24.83 -15.57 -17.68
N SER A 237 -25.46 -16.68 -17.30
CA SER A 237 -26.86 -16.97 -17.54
C SER A 237 -27.48 -17.53 -16.26
N PHE A 238 -28.52 -16.82 -15.82
CA PHE A 238 -29.41 -17.09 -14.68
C PHE A 238 -30.06 -18.50 -14.73
N PRO A 239 -30.54 -19.03 -13.59
CA PRO A 239 -30.56 -20.46 -13.29
C PRO A 239 -31.59 -21.28 -14.09
N GLY A 240 -31.19 -22.51 -14.45
CA GLY A 240 -32.06 -23.57 -14.97
C GLY A 240 -31.29 -24.70 -15.67
N ILE A 241 -30.87 -25.72 -14.90
CA ILE A 241 -30.60 -27.13 -15.26
C ILE A 241 -29.88 -27.43 -16.61
N SER A 242 -28.66 -27.96 -16.55
CA SER A 242 -28.36 -29.38 -16.91
C SER A 242 -26.86 -29.68 -16.90
N HIS A 243 -26.57 -30.91 -16.47
CA HIS A 243 -25.25 -31.51 -16.35
C HIS A 243 -24.73 -31.96 -17.71
N HIS A 244 -23.87 -31.18 -18.37
CA HIS A 244 -22.80 -31.63 -19.29
C HIS A 244 -21.89 -30.42 -19.60
N PRO A 245 -20.56 -30.57 -19.67
CA PRO A 245 -19.66 -29.43 -19.85
C PRO A 245 -19.61 -29.03 -21.33
N PRO A 246 -20.06 -27.83 -21.74
CA PRO A 246 -19.84 -27.37 -23.10
C PRO A 246 -18.52 -26.60 -23.19
N ALA A 247 -17.75 -26.90 -24.22
CA ALA A 247 -16.52 -26.21 -24.62
C ALA A 247 -16.78 -24.79 -25.17
N VAL A 248 -17.36 -23.91 -24.35
CA VAL A 248 -17.47 -22.46 -24.63
C VAL A 248 -17.01 -21.71 -23.38
N LEU A 249 -15.71 -21.42 -23.31
CA LEU A 249 -15.16 -20.51 -22.32
C LEU A 249 -15.86 -19.15 -22.47
N THR A 250 -16.56 -18.78 -21.41
CA THR A 250 -17.17 -17.48 -21.15
C THR A 250 -16.22 -16.33 -21.45
N GLN A 251 -16.77 -15.17 -21.85
CA GLN A 251 -16.00 -13.94 -22.04
C GLN A 251 -15.05 -13.68 -20.85
N ASP A 252 -13.75 -13.58 -21.11
CA ASP A 252 -12.74 -13.31 -20.09
C ASP A 252 -12.97 -11.89 -19.55
N HIS A 253 -13.28 -11.79 -18.26
CA HIS A 253 -13.64 -10.53 -17.62
C HIS A 253 -13.25 -10.54 -16.14
N PHE A 254 -13.25 -9.36 -15.55
CA PHE A 254 -13.08 -9.21 -14.11
C PHE A 254 -13.91 -8.04 -13.58
N LEU A 255 -14.06 -7.99 -12.25
CA LEU A 255 -14.79 -6.97 -11.52
C LEU A 255 -13.82 -6.14 -10.67
N THR A 256 -14.03 -4.83 -10.67
CA THR A 256 -13.27 -3.86 -9.86
C THR A 256 -14.20 -2.71 -9.46
N LEU A 257 -13.66 -1.69 -8.79
CA LEU A 257 -14.38 -0.48 -8.45
C LEU A 257 -13.69 0.74 -9.03
N ASN A 258 -14.46 1.80 -9.21
CA ASN A 258 -13.94 3.15 -9.36
C ASN A 258 -14.64 4.01 -8.31
N TYR A 259 -13.85 4.55 -7.37
CA TYR A 259 -14.38 5.26 -6.22
C TYR A 259 -13.62 6.56 -5.94
N SER A 260 -14.28 7.47 -5.25
CA SER A 260 -13.66 8.66 -4.67
C SER A 260 -13.26 8.41 -3.23
N ILE A 261 -12.17 9.02 -2.77
CA ILE A 261 -11.82 9.06 -1.35
C ILE A 261 -12.77 10.05 -0.66
N GLY A 262 -13.79 9.53 0.04
CA GLY A 262 -14.95 10.29 0.45
C GLY A 262 -14.91 10.76 1.91
N TYR A 263 -14.44 11.97 2.16
CA TYR A 263 -14.55 12.62 3.48
C TYR A 263 -15.98 13.05 3.88
N LYS A 264 -17.06 12.53 3.25
CA LYS A 264 -18.47 12.96 3.39
C LYS A 264 -18.65 14.49 3.58
N GLY A 265 -17.87 15.30 2.86
CA GLY A 265 -17.88 16.77 3.00
C GLY A 265 -17.44 17.35 4.36
N LYS A 266 -17.03 16.53 5.35
CA LYS A 266 -16.54 16.97 6.68
C LYS A 266 -15.32 17.88 6.57
N PHE A 267 -14.52 17.72 5.51
CA PHE A 267 -13.34 18.53 5.21
C PHE A 267 -13.66 20.03 5.08
N ARG A 268 -14.75 20.39 4.40
CA ARG A 268 -15.16 21.79 4.23
C ARG A 268 -15.42 22.47 5.57
N LYS A 269 -16.14 21.81 6.48
CA LYS A 269 -16.42 22.35 7.83
C LYS A 269 -15.15 22.60 8.64
N THR A 270 -14.17 21.69 8.57
CA THR A 270 -12.91 21.82 9.31
C THR A 270 -11.99 22.88 8.69
N PHE A 271 -11.87 22.91 7.37
CA PHE A 271 -11.09 23.90 6.63
C PHE A 271 -11.66 25.32 6.78
N ASP A 272 -12.97 25.49 6.65
CA ASP A 272 -13.67 26.76 6.86
C ASP A 272 -13.52 27.24 8.32
N ARG A 273 -13.54 26.31 9.28
CA ARG A 273 -13.32 26.61 10.71
C ARG A 273 -11.86 26.99 11.00
N LEU A 274 -10.88 26.36 10.35
CA LEU A 274 -9.46 26.65 10.49
C LEU A 274 -9.13 28.03 9.90
N LEU A 275 -9.57 28.30 8.66
CA LEU A 275 -9.46 29.62 8.02
C LEU A 275 -10.17 30.70 8.83
N GLY A 276 -11.37 30.41 9.34
CA GLY A 276 -12.11 31.31 10.22
C GLY A 276 -11.43 31.57 11.57
N LYS A 277 -10.65 30.63 12.10
CA LYS A 277 -9.84 30.81 13.33
C LYS A 277 -8.55 31.57 13.06
N LEU A 278 -7.85 31.27 11.95
CA LEU A 278 -6.67 32.00 11.49
C LEU A 278 -6.99 33.47 11.24
N ARG A 279 -8.14 33.76 10.59
CA ARG A 279 -8.66 35.12 10.35
C ARG A 279 -8.99 35.87 11.66
N ARG A 280 -9.58 35.19 12.65
CA ARG A 280 -9.91 35.81 13.95
C ARG A 280 -8.70 36.05 14.85
N ARG A 281 -7.68 35.19 14.80
CA ARG A 281 -6.44 35.33 15.61
C ARG A 281 -5.47 36.37 15.04
N THR A 282 -5.34 36.46 13.71
CA THR A 282 -4.52 37.50 13.06
C THR A 282 -5.07 38.91 13.31
N VAL A 283 -6.40 39.08 13.30
CA VAL A 283 -7.05 40.37 13.57
C VAL A 283 -6.93 40.79 15.05
N LYS A 284 -7.06 39.86 16.00
CA LYS A 284 -6.94 40.16 17.45
C LYS A 284 -5.48 40.36 17.92
N GLY A 285 -4.53 39.58 17.39
CA GLY A 285 -3.10 39.72 17.72
C GLY A 285 -2.48 41.01 17.20
N ALA A 286 -2.88 41.45 16.00
CA ALA A 286 -2.43 42.72 15.43
C ALA A 286 -2.92 43.94 16.25
N GLY A 287 -4.13 43.89 16.80
CA GLY A 287 -4.68 44.96 17.65
C GLY A 287 -4.03 45.04 19.04
N PHE A 288 -3.65 43.90 19.63
CA PHE A 288 -3.01 43.86 20.95
C PHE A 288 -1.58 44.42 20.94
N TRP A 289 -0.78 44.10 19.92
CA TRP A 289 0.60 44.59 19.81
C TRP A 289 0.71 46.02 19.26
N ALA A 290 -0.22 46.45 18.40
CA ALA A 290 -0.30 47.83 17.93
C ALA A 290 -0.54 48.85 19.06
N ARG A 291 -1.27 48.45 20.11
CA ARG A 291 -1.52 49.29 21.29
C ARG A 291 -0.36 49.33 22.29
N LYS A 292 0.57 48.37 22.27
CA LYS A 292 1.60 48.23 23.32
C LYS A 292 3.01 48.71 22.92
N LEU A 293 3.30 48.90 21.61
CA LEU A 293 4.67 49.20 21.14
C LEU A 293 4.84 50.44 20.26
N GLY A 294 3.78 51.16 19.85
CA GLY A 294 3.94 52.48 19.19
C GLY A 294 4.76 52.52 17.88
N VAL A 295 4.91 51.40 17.16
CA VAL A 295 5.71 51.33 15.91
C VAL A 295 4.80 51.19 14.67
N ALA A 296 4.27 52.33 14.20
CA ALA A 296 3.42 52.41 13.01
C ALA A 296 4.07 51.95 11.67
N PRO A 297 5.39 52.09 11.42
CA PRO A 297 5.96 51.74 10.11
C PRO A 297 6.10 50.24 9.85
N VAL A 298 6.45 49.44 10.85
CA VAL A 298 6.65 47.98 10.72
C VAL A 298 5.31 47.25 10.57
N LEU A 299 4.25 47.78 11.16
CA LEU A 299 2.89 47.24 11.06
C LEU A 299 2.27 47.47 9.67
N SER A 300 2.55 48.59 9.01
CA SER A 300 2.11 48.83 7.62
C SER A 300 2.75 47.82 6.66
N TRP A 301 4.02 47.49 6.88
CA TRP A 301 4.75 46.49 6.09
C TRP A 301 4.28 45.06 6.35
N LEU A 302 4.06 44.65 7.62
CA LEU A 302 3.49 43.33 7.97
C LEU A 302 2.03 43.17 7.51
N ARG A 303 1.23 44.24 7.54
CA ARG A 303 -0.15 44.26 7.02
C ARG A 303 -0.16 44.16 5.50
N GLN A 304 0.81 44.76 4.80
CA GLN A 304 0.98 44.59 3.36
C GLN A 304 1.42 43.17 2.98
N ILE A 305 2.29 42.50 3.75
CA ILE A 305 2.70 41.12 3.47
C ILE A 305 1.57 40.12 3.73
N THR A 306 0.80 40.30 4.80
CA THR A 306 -0.33 39.40 5.14
C THR A 306 -1.53 39.59 4.21
N VAL A 307 -1.85 40.83 3.81
CA VAL A 307 -2.96 41.11 2.87
C VAL A 307 -2.54 40.81 1.44
N LYS A 308 -1.36 41.22 0.96
CA LYS A 308 -0.90 40.87 -0.40
C LYS A 308 -0.54 39.39 -0.51
N GLY A 309 -0.09 38.74 0.56
CA GLY A 309 0.11 37.30 0.60
C GLY A 309 -1.21 36.54 0.52
N ALA A 310 -2.22 36.92 1.31
CA ALA A 310 -3.55 36.33 1.24
C ALA A 310 -4.25 36.63 -0.11
N ASP A 311 -4.18 37.85 -0.63
CA ASP A 311 -4.69 38.20 -1.97
C ASP A 311 -3.93 37.50 -3.09
N PHE A 312 -2.62 37.27 -2.92
CA PHE A 312 -1.81 36.48 -3.85
C PHE A 312 -2.23 35.00 -3.81
N TRP A 313 -2.47 34.42 -2.64
CA TRP A 313 -3.03 33.06 -2.51
C TRP A 313 -4.44 32.98 -3.10
N VAL A 314 -5.29 33.98 -2.89
CA VAL A 314 -6.66 34.05 -3.42
C VAL A 314 -6.67 34.24 -4.94
N ARG A 315 -5.79 35.07 -5.50
CA ARG A 315 -5.69 35.29 -6.96
C ARG A 315 -4.99 34.16 -7.69
N LYS A 316 -3.98 33.52 -7.06
CA LYS A 316 -3.21 32.42 -7.67
C LYS A 316 -3.89 31.05 -7.52
N LEU A 317 -4.81 30.90 -6.55
CA LEU A 317 -5.71 29.74 -6.40
C LEU A 317 -7.12 30.00 -6.98
N GLY A 318 -7.37 31.10 -7.70
CA GLY A 318 -8.64 31.34 -8.40
C GLY A 318 -9.90 31.55 -7.53
N LEU A 319 -9.75 31.96 -6.27
CA LEU A 319 -10.86 32.09 -5.30
C LEU A 319 -11.52 33.49 -5.25
N GLY A 320 -11.10 34.42 -6.11
CA GLY A 320 -11.50 35.83 -6.04
C GLY A 320 -13.00 36.12 -6.26
N SER A 321 -13.73 35.27 -6.97
CA SER A 321 -15.16 35.49 -7.27
C SER A 321 -16.11 34.97 -6.20
N ALA A 322 -15.67 34.08 -5.30
CA ALA A 322 -16.51 33.54 -4.22
C ALA A 322 -16.56 34.45 -2.97
N ILE A 323 -15.67 35.44 -2.87
CA ILE A 323 -15.42 36.21 -1.63
C ILE A 323 -16.32 37.44 -1.49
N LEU A 324 -17.06 37.84 -2.53
CA LEU A 324 -17.95 39.01 -2.49
C LEU A 324 -19.43 38.67 -2.23
N ALA A 325 -19.81 37.41 -2.12
CA ALA A 325 -21.17 37.04 -1.72
C ALA A 325 -21.35 37.31 -0.21
N ARG A 326 -22.14 38.33 0.13
CA ARG A 326 -22.58 38.58 1.52
C ARG A 326 -23.30 37.34 2.06
N PRO A 327 -23.17 37.02 3.36
CA PRO A 327 -23.93 35.93 3.94
C PRO A 327 -25.41 36.32 3.93
N ALA A 328 -26.20 35.65 3.10
CA ALA A 328 -27.65 35.73 3.21
C ALA A 328 -28.05 35.08 4.53
N SER A 329 -28.96 35.76 5.23
CA SER A 329 -29.57 35.36 6.49
C SER A 329 -30.18 33.96 6.45
N ASP A 330 -30.26 33.36 7.64
CA ASP A 330 -30.90 32.08 7.94
C ASP A 330 -32.22 31.88 7.19
N SER A 331 -32.14 31.24 6.03
CA SER A 331 -33.26 30.58 5.38
C SER A 331 -32.68 29.53 4.43
N GLN A 332 -33.18 28.31 4.56
CA GLN A 332 -32.88 27.18 3.69
C GLN A 332 -33.12 27.57 2.23
N GLN A 333 -32.06 27.90 1.50
CA GLN A 333 -32.10 27.93 0.04
C GLN A 333 -31.00 27.02 -0.49
N VAL A 334 -31.46 25.90 -1.02
CA VAL A 334 -30.73 24.84 -1.71
C VAL A 334 -30.10 25.43 -2.97
N TYR A 335 -28.85 25.89 -2.88
CA TYR A 335 -28.01 26.05 -4.04
C TYR A 335 -27.43 24.68 -4.43
N GLY A 336 -27.96 24.10 -5.52
CA GLY A 336 -27.32 23.06 -6.34
C GLY A 336 -26.81 21.82 -5.60
N SER A 337 -27.66 20.79 -5.53
CA SER A 337 -27.32 19.41 -5.14
C SER A 337 -26.16 18.84 -5.97
N ARG A 338 -24.92 18.84 -5.45
CA ARG A 338 -23.78 18.16 -6.10
C ARG A 338 -23.00 17.33 -5.08
N VAL A 339 -22.91 16.03 -5.36
CA VAL A 339 -22.27 15.02 -4.50
C VAL A 339 -20.76 15.03 -4.71
N TYR A 340 -19.99 15.17 -3.64
CA TYR A 340 -18.53 15.16 -3.67
C TYR A 340 -17.94 13.75 -3.48
N GLY A 341 -18.60 12.72 -4.02
CA GLY A 341 -18.10 11.35 -3.94
C GLY A 341 -18.94 10.33 -4.70
N PHE A 342 -18.30 9.21 -5.06
CA PHE A 342 -18.88 8.10 -5.79
C PHE A 342 -18.20 6.78 -5.43
N THR A 343 -18.90 5.67 -5.64
CA THR A 343 -18.34 4.32 -5.61
C THR A 343 -19.14 3.51 -6.63
N ASP A 344 -18.49 3.18 -7.73
CA ASP A 344 -19.10 2.45 -8.84
C ASP A 344 -18.43 1.08 -8.99
N LEU A 345 -19.24 0.03 -9.14
CA LEU A 345 -18.79 -1.28 -9.57
C LEU A 345 -18.54 -1.29 -11.07
N LEU A 346 -17.40 -1.83 -11.48
CA LEU A 346 -16.98 -1.95 -12.86
C LEU A 346 -16.82 -3.41 -13.24
N ARG A 347 -17.25 -3.76 -14.45
CA ARG A 347 -16.91 -5.03 -15.12
C ARG A 347 -16.16 -4.70 -16.41
N TYR A 348 -14.97 -5.26 -16.58
CA TYR A 348 -14.21 -5.12 -17.82
C TYR A 348 -14.12 -6.45 -18.54
N THR A 349 -14.54 -6.47 -19.80
CA THR A 349 -14.50 -7.65 -20.66
C THR A 349 -13.41 -7.48 -21.72
N PHE A 350 -12.47 -8.43 -21.79
CA PHE A 350 -11.29 -8.30 -22.65
C PHE A 350 -11.59 -8.51 -24.14
N SER A 351 -12.58 -9.35 -24.47
CA SER A 351 -12.87 -9.71 -25.87
C SER A 351 -13.41 -8.54 -26.70
N ASP A 352 -14.22 -7.68 -26.09
CA ASP A 352 -14.82 -6.51 -26.72
C ASP A 352 -14.27 -5.18 -26.18
N ARG A 353 -13.28 -5.24 -25.26
CA ARG A 353 -12.68 -4.08 -24.56
C ARG A 353 -13.75 -3.17 -23.93
N LYS A 354 -14.85 -3.75 -23.42
CA LYS A 354 -15.99 -3.01 -22.86
C LYS A 354 -15.88 -2.86 -21.36
N LEU A 355 -16.05 -1.62 -20.87
CA LEU A 355 -16.22 -1.31 -19.45
C LEU A 355 -17.70 -1.04 -19.13
N GLU A 356 -18.29 -1.88 -18.29
CA GLU A 356 -19.64 -1.69 -17.74
C GLU A 356 -19.58 -1.14 -16.32
N ARG A 357 -20.60 -0.37 -15.92
CA ARG A 357 -20.59 0.43 -14.69
C ARG A 357 -21.94 0.40 -13.98
N TRP A 358 -21.90 0.18 -12.67
CA TRP A 358 -23.06 0.27 -11.78
C TRP A 358 -22.78 1.18 -10.59
N GLN A 359 -23.65 2.15 -10.35
CA GLN A 359 -23.57 3.02 -9.18
C GLN A 359 -24.10 2.28 -7.95
N LEU A 360 -23.31 2.22 -6.88
CA LEU A 360 -23.71 1.54 -5.64
C LEU A 360 -24.57 2.46 -4.77
N VAL A 361 -25.73 1.93 -4.34
CA VAL A 361 -26.72 2.67 -3.55
C VAL A 361 -27.25 1.84 -2.39
N LEU A 362 -27.56 2.49 -1.27
CA LEU A 362 -28.21 1.88 -0.10
C LEU A 362 -29.68 1.53 -0.39
N PRO A 363 -30.33 0.73 0.48
CA PRO A 363 -31.78 0.53 0.42
C PRO A 363 -32.54 1.86 0.42
N ASP A 364 -33.70 1.88 -0.23
CA ASP A 364 -34.57 3.05 -0.41
C ASP A 364 -34.09 4.14 -1.38
N TRP A 365 -33.01 3.91 -2.13
CA TRP A 365 -32.64 4.79 -3.24
C TRP A 365 -33.78 4.92 -4.26
N ASN A 366 -34.19 6.17 -4.51
CA ASN A 366 -35.13 6.56 -5.56
C ASN A 366 -34.42 7.42 -6.60
N LYS A 367 -34.39 6.96 -7.86
CA LYS A 367 -33.73 7.67 -8.96
C LYS A 367 -34.47 8.96 -9.36
N GLU A 368 -35.78 9.03 -9.19
CA GLU A 368 -36.61 10.19 -9.53
C GLU A 368 -36.49 11.33 -8.50
N SER A 369 -36.18 10.97 -7.25
CA SER A 369 -35.92 11.90 -6.15
C SER A 369 -34.68 11.43 -5.37
N PRO A 370 -33.47 11.64 -5.92
CA PRO A 370 -32.25 11.06 -5.36
C PRO A 370 -31.88 11.67 -4.00
N ASP A 371 -31.91 10.85 -2.97
CA ASP A 371 -31.31 11.16 -1.66
C ASP A 371 -29.82 10.80 -1.68
N ILE A 372 -28.98 11.82 -1.72
CA ILE A 372 -27.52 11.71 -1.77
C ILE A 372 -26.97 10.91 -0.57
N SER A 373 -27.65 10.93 0.59
CA SER A 373 -27.23 10.16 1.77
C SER A 373 -27.29 8.65 1.55
N LYS A 374 -28.02 8.20 0.52
CA LYS A 374 -28.16 6.80 0.11
C LYS A 374 -27.13 6.37 -0.92
N LEU A 375 -26.22 7.24 -1.36
CA LEU A 375 -25.09 6.82 -2.19
C LEU A 375 -24.04 6.14 -1.32
N VAL A 376 -23.53 5.00 -1.79
CA VAL A 376 -22.36 4.37 -1.16
C VAL A 376 -21.14 5.22 -1.51
N ILE A 377 -20.52 5.77 -0.48
CA ILE A 377 -19.29 6.57 -0.56
C ILE A 377 -18.40 6.10 0.58
N GLY A 378 -17.27 5.47 0.23
CA GLY A 378 -16.28 5.05 1.23
C GLY A 378 -15.79 6.24 2.06
N GLU A 379 -15.81 6.10 3.39
CA GLU A 379 -15.30 7.10 4.33
C GLU A 379 -13.77 7.04 4.46
N GLN A 380 -13.16 5.91 4.11
CA GLN A 380 -11.74 5.63 4.25
C GLN A 380 -11.15 5.18 2.91
N SER A 381 -11.05 3.86 2.68
CA SER A 381 -10.55 3.27 1.43
C SER A 381 -11.30 1.99 1.13
N VAL A 382 -11.69 1.79 -0.13
CA VAL A 382 -12.22 0.50 -0.60
C VAL A 382 -11.07 -0.29 -1.22
N HIS A 383 -10.15 -0.72 -0.35
CA HIS A 383 -8.88 -1.36 -0.73
C HIS A 383 -9.06 -2.76 -1.31
N GLN A 384 -10.02 -3.52 -0.78
CA GLN A 384 -10.23 -4.94 -1.11
C GLN A 384 -11.71 -5.27 -1.34
N MET A 385 -11.93 -6.21 -2.27
CA MET A 385 -13.22 -6.85 -2.51
C MET A 385 -13.03 -8.36 -2.70
N VAL A 386 -14.10 -9.14 -2.49
CA VAL A 386 -14.11 -10.60 -2.62
C VAL A 386 -15.37 -11.05 -3.35
N ILE A 387 -15.35 -12.26 -3.91
CA ILE A 387 -16.47 -12.83 -4.68
C ILE A 387 -16.83 -14.23 -4.17
N THR A 388 -18.12 -14.48 -4.01
CA THR A 388 -18.69 -15.80 -3.68
C THR A 388 -19.51 -16.30 -4.88
N GLU A 389 -20.12 -17.47 -4.77
CA GLU A 389 -20.98 -18.04 -5.82
C GLU A 389 -22.08 -17.04 -6.23
N ASP A 390 -22.71 -16.35 -5.26
CA ASP A 390 -23.85 -15.46 -5.52
C ASP A 390 -23.65 -13.99 -5.17
N TYR A 391 -22.58 -13.64 -4.44
CA TYR A 391 -22.38 -12.28 -3.93
C TYR A 391 -21.00 -11.71 -4.22
N ILE A 392 -20.90 -10.39 -4.26
CA ILE A 392 -19.67 -9.62 -4.19
C ILE A 392 -19.70 -8.85 -2.88
N VAL A 393 -18.59 -8.86 -2.14
CA VAL A 393 -18.47 -8.14 -0.87
C VAL A 393 -17.30 -7.17 -0.96
N LEU A 394 -17.52 -5.93 -0.55
CA LEU A 394 -16.52 -4.87 -0.49
C LEU A 394 -16.50 -4.24 0.90
N ALA A 395 -15.35 -3.71 1.33
CA ALA A 395 -15.17 -3.18 2.68
C ALA A 395 -14.57 -1.76 2.66
N ASP A 396 -15.10 -0.88 3.51
CA ASP A 396 -14.55 0.44 3.82
C ASP A 396 -13.45 0.31 4.88
N ILE A 397 -12.28 -0.12 4.42
CA ILE A 397 -11.12 -0.56 5.18
C ILE A 397 -10.44 0.61 5.89
N ALA A 398 -9.79 0.33 7.01
CA ALA A 398 -9.18 1.29 7.94
C ALA A 398 -7.91 1.99 7.40
N PHE A 399 -7.84 2.31 6.11
CA PHE A 399 -6.74 3.05 5.47
C PHE A 399 -7.21 4.47 5.17
N LYS A 400 -6.70 5.43 5.92
CA LYS A 400 -7.21 6.80 5.89
C LYS A 400 -6.19 7.78 5.35
N ILE A 401 -6.29 8.05 4.05
CA ILE A 401 -5.35 8.95 3.36
C ILE A 401 -5.72 10.42 3.59
N GLU A 402 -4.88 11.16 4.31
CA GLU A 402 -5.13 12.56 4.64
C GLU A 402 -4.85 13.53 3.49
N PHE A 403 -5.65 14.60 3.40
CA PHE A 403 -5.36 15.71 2.49
C PHE A 403 -3.99 16.35 2.79
N SER A 404 -3.62 16.49 4.06
CA SER A 404 -2.31 16.97 4.51
C SER A 404 -1.15 16.14 3.93
N GLN A 405 -1.31 14.81 3.85
CA GLN A 405 -0.36 13.88 3.22
C GLN A 405 -0.32 14.09 1.71
N ILE A 406 -1.47 14.19 1.04
CA ILE A 406 -1.58 14.44 -0.41
C ILE A 406 -0.88 15.75 -0.82
N PHE A 407 -0.98 16.81 -0.02
CA PHE A 407 -0.37 18.11 -0.33
C PHE A 407 0.97 18.36 0.38
N SER A 408 1.59 17.33 0.96
CA SER A 408 2.86 17.45 1.67
C SER A 408 4.02 17.96 0.79
N PHE A 409 3.95 17.74 -0.52
CA PHE A 409 4.90 18.31 -1.49
C PHE A 409 4.84 19.84 -1.59
N ALA A 410 3.72 20.47 -1.21
CA ALA A 410 3.58 21.91 -1.09
C ALA A 410 4.31 22.39 0.17
N LYS A 411 5.63 22.17 0.22
CA LYS A 411 6.50 22.70 1.27
C LYS A 411 6.22 24.20 1.37
N LEU A 412 5.98 24.69 2.60
CA LEU A 412 6.22 26.11 2.88
C LEU A 412 7.65 26.39 2.39
N PRO A 413 7.86 27.33 1.45
CA PRO A 413 9.16 27.46 0.83
C PRO A 413 10.20 27.71 1.92
N GLU A 414 11.36 27.09 1.80
CA GLU A 414 12.45 27.20 2.78
C GLU A 414 12.80 28.67 3.05
N GLU A 415 12.67 29.53 2.03
CA GLU A 415 12.76 30.98 2.13
C GLU A 415 11.77 31.62 3.13
N TRP A 416 10.57 31.09 3.29
CA TRP A 416 9.56 31.60 4.23
C TRP A 416 9.87 31.18 5.66
N LEU A 417 10.25 29.93 5.86
CA LEU A 417 10.73 29.46 7.15
C LEU A 417 11.96 30.29 7.54
N ASN A 418 12.93 30.42 6.64
CA ASN A 418 14.14 31.21 6.83
C ASN A 418 13.85 32.70 7.05
N LYS A 419 12.82 33.30 6.41
CA LYS A 419 12.40 34.69 6.68
C LYS A 419 11.76 34.85 8.05
N ILE A 420 10.88 33.93 8.47
CA ILE A 420 10.28 33.96 9.81
C ILE A 420 11.38 33.79 10.89
N LEU A 421 12.33 32.90 10.62
CA LEU A 421 13.46 32.61 11.50
C LEU A 421 14.49 33.74 11.52
N ALA A 422 14.75 34.41 10.39
CA ALA A 422 15.60 35.59 10.29
C ALA A 422 15.01 36.78 11.06
N VAL A 423 13.68 36.95 11.04
CA VAL A 423 12.99 37.96 11.86
C VAL A 423 13.10 37.65 13.36
N LEU A 424 13.01 36.37 13.74
CA LEU A 424 13.25 35.95 15.13
C LEU A 424 14.72 36.12 15.54
N ALA A 425 15.67 35.85 14.65
CA ALA A 425 17.09 36.06 14.88
C ALA A 425 17.43 37.55 15.05
N LEU A 426 16.86 38.44 14.21
CA LEU A 426 17.02 39.90 14.33
C LEU A 426 16.46 40.47 15.64
N LEU A 427 15.36 39.91 16.16
CA LEU A 427 14.82 40.28 17.46
C LEU A 427 15.74 39.85 18.62
N ILE A 428 16.48 38.75 18.45
CA ILE A 428 17.40 38.21 19.45
C ILE A 428 18.79 38.87 19.37
N ASP A 429 19.26 39.25 18.18
CA ASP A 429 20.51 40.01 17.96
C ASP A 429 20.49 41.42 18.58
N SER A 430 19.33 41.88 19.04
CA SER A 430 19.19 43.09 19.85
C SER A 430 19.57 42.91 21.34
N LEU A 431 19.89 41.68 21.76
CA LEU A 431 20.32 41.35 23.12
C LEU A 431 21.86 41.25 23.23
N PRO A 432 22.49 41.88 24.25
CA PRO A 432 23.95 42.00 24.29
C PRO A 432 24.61 40.79 24.97
N GLN A 433 25.12 39.80 24.22
CA GLN A 433 26.12 38.83 24.75
C GLN A 433 27.11 38.29 23.69
N GLY A 434 28.34 38.00 24.14
CA GLY A 434 29.54 37.75 23.33
C GLY A 434 29.65 36.39 22.60
N GLN A 435 30.74 36.22 21.84
CA GLN A 435 30.95 35.18 20.81
C GLN A 435 30.65 33.72 21.23
N LYS A 436 30.97 33.28 22.46
CA LYS A 436 30.62 31.92 22.95
C LYS A 436 29.10 31.70 23.11
N GLY A 437 28.35 32.76 23.41
CA GLY A 437 26.89 32.72 23.45
C GLY A 437 26.29 32.49 22.06
N ARG A 438 26.90 33.03 21.00
CA ARG A 438 26.39 32.93 19.62
C ARG A 438 26.41 31.51 19.06
N GLU A 439 27.44 30.72 19.33
CA GLU A 439 27.50 29.30 18.89
C GLU A 439 26.47 28.43 19.64
N SER A 440 26.33 28.64 20.96
CA SER A 440 25.29 27.96 21.75
C SER A 440 23.86 28.37 21.35
N LEU A 441 23.69 29.64 20.93
CA LEU A 441 22.43 30.22 20.49
C LEU A 441 22.06 29.78 19.07
N GLN A 442 23.03 29.60 18.17
CA GLN A 442 22.82 28.99 16.86
C GLN A 442 22.35 27.54 17.00
N GLN A 443 22.98 26.74 17.87
CA GLN A 443 22.49 25.40 18.18
C GLN A 443 21.09 25.43 18.82
N TRP A 444 20.83 26.38 19.73
CA TRP A 444 19.49 26.57 20.30
C TRP A 444 18.45 26.96 19.25
N LEU A 445 18.80 27.84 18.30
CA LEU A 445 17.94 28.25 17.19
C LEU A 445 17.70 27.11 16.21
N LEU A 446 18.72 26.31 15.85
CA LEU A 446 18.57 25.08 15.06
C LEU A 446 17.65 24.08 15.77
N ASN A 447 17.82 23.89 17.08
CA ASN A 447 16.91 23.08 17.89
C ASN A 447 15.49 23.66 17.90
N LYS A 448 15.33 24.98 17.96
CA LYS A 448 14.03 25.66 17.89
C LYS A 448 13.42 25.61 16.49
N GLN A 449 14.22 25.66 15.42
CA GLN A 449 13.79 25.44 14.03
C GLN A 449 13.22 24.04 13.86
N LEU A 450 13.92 23.03 14.39
CA LEU A 450 13.44 21.66 14.44
C LEU A 450 12.15 21.55 15.27
N GLN A 451 12.06 22.23 16.42
CA GLN A 451 10.83 22.25 17.23
C GLN A 451 9.66 22.96 16.55
N VAL A 452 9.89 24.06 15.81
CA VAL A 452 8.85 24.76 15.05
C VAL A 452 8.42 23.95 13.84
N GLY A 453 9.37 23.35 13.12
CA GLY A 453 9.10 22.42 12.03
C GLY A 453 8.27 21.22 12.50
N TYR A 454 8.65 20.61 13.62
CA TYR A 454 7.91 19.56 14.32
C TYR A 454 6.51 20.02 14.75
N TRP A 455 6.38 21.22 15.32
CA TRP A 455 5.09 21.78 15.72
C TRP A 455 4.19 22.03 14.50
N LEU A 456 4.71 22.61 13.42
CA LEU A 456 3.98 22.82 12.17
C LEU A 456 3.57 21.48 11.56
N TYR A 457 4.48 20.51 11.52
CA TYR A 457 4.24 19.16 11.05
C TYR A 457 3.08 18.52 11.83
N ILE A 458 3.16 18.46 13.17
CA ILE A 458 2.10 17.90 14.03
C ILE A 458 0.77 18.63 13.87
N LYS A 459 0.78 19.97 13.74
CA LYS A 459 -0.46 20.74 13.68
C LYS A 459 -1.11 20.73 12.30
N LEU A 460 -0.36 20.50 11.23
CA LEU A 460 -0.88 20.44 9.86
C LEU A 460 -1.15 19.00 9.38
N LEU A 461 -0.44 18.01 9.93
CA LEU A 461 -0.63 16.57 9.71
C LEU A 461 -1.23 15.92 10.97
N GLN A 462 -2.32 16.50 11.50
CA GLN A 462 -3.03 15.88 12.61
C GLN A 462 -3.71 14.60 12.11
N LEU A 463 -3.16 13.44 12.48
CA LEU A 463 -3.75 12.14 12.18
C LEU A 463 -5.23 12.14 12.60
N ILE A 464 -6.11 11.91 11.63
CA ILE A 464 -7.49 11.55 11.82
C ILE A 464 -7.51 10.03 11.91
N PRO A 465 -7.69 9.45 13.11
CA PRO A 465 -7.70 8.01 13.27
C PRO A 465 -8.71 7.31 12.33
N PRO A 466 -8.38 6.10 11.84
CA PRO A 466 -9.36 5.22 11.19
C PRO A 466 -10.58 4.96 12.08
N SER A 467 -11.70 4.62 11.46
CA SER A 467 -12.90 4.18 12.18
C SER A 467 -12.63 2.89 12.96
N GLN A 468 -13.15 2.81 14.19
CA GLN A 468 -13.05 1.61 15.04
C GLN A 468 -14.07 0.50 14.66
N THR A 469 -14.80 0.71 13.57
CA THR A 469 -15.71 -0.27 12.96
C THR A 469 -15.52 -0.22 11.45
N THR A 470 -15.74 -1.34 10.78
CA THR A 470 -15.65 -1.45 9.31
C THR A 470 -17.02 -1.72 8.72
N ASN A 471 -17.38 -0.91 7.71
CA ASN A 471 -18.58 -1.13 6.91
C ASN A 471 -18.26 -2.08 5.75
N PHE A 472 -19.02 -3.16 5.65
CA PHE A 472 -19.05 -4.05 4.52
C PHE A 472 -20.30 -3.77 3.69
N TYR A 473 -20.19 -3.88 2.37
CA TYR A 473 -21.31 -3.78 1.45
C TYR A 473 -21.41 -5.05 0.61
N ILE A 474 -22.61 -5.65 0.61
CA ILE A 474 -22.92 -6.90 -0.08
C ILE A 474 -23.76 -6.58 -1.32
N ILE A 475 -23.32 -7.10 -2.46
CA ILE A 475 -23.96 -6.97 -3.75
C ILE A 475 -24.36 -8.36 -4.23
N SER A 476 -25.64 -8.59 -4.52
CA SER A 476 -26.04 -9.82 -5.21
C SER A 476 -25.56 -9.77 -6.66
N ARG A 477 -24.80 -10.79 -7.08
CA ARG A 477 -24.36 -10.97 -8.47
C ARG A 477 -25.55 -11.03 -9.43
N SER A 478 -26.71 -11.46 -8.92
CA SER A 478 -27.94 -11.54 -9.71
C SER A 478 -28.48 -10.20 -10.21
N CYS A 479 -28.08 -9.10 -9.58
CA CYS A 479 -28.49 -7.76 -9.97
C CYS A 479 -27.66 -7.20 -11.14
N LEU A 480 -26.58 -7.86 -11.53
CA LEU A 480 -25.65 -7.41 -12.57
C LEU A 480 -26.12 -7.85 -13.97
N LYS A 481 -27.13 -7.16 -14.49
CA LYS A 481 -27.60 -7.36 -15.87
C LYS A 481 -26.69 -6.60 -16.84
N SER A 482 -26.27 -7.25 -17.92
CA SER A 482 -25.51 -6.59 -18.99
C SER A 482 -26.37 -5.53 -19.67
N SER A 483 -25.83 -4.33 -19.87
CA SER A 483 -26.53 -3.29 -20.63
C SER A 483 -26.49 -3.62 -22.11
N ALA A 484 -27.68 -3.75 -22.73
CA ALA A 484 -27.84 -3.92 -24.18
C ALA A 484 -27.36 -2.70 -24.97
N ASN A 485 -27.32 -1.52 -24.33
CA ASN A 485 -26.79 -0.29 -24.92
C ASN A 485 -25.35 -0.07 -24.43
N GLY A 486 -24.43 0.07 -25.40
CA GLY A 486 -22.97 0.04 -25.23
C GLY A 486 -22.35 1.09 -24.30
N SER A 487 -21.03 0.95 -24.15
CA SER A 487 -20.08 1.79 -23.41
C SER A 487 -20.69 3.02 -22.74
N GLY A 488 -20.98 2.90 -21.45
CA GLY A 488 -21.34 4.06 -20.64
C GLY A 488 -20.12 4.97 -20.57
N SER A 489 -20.14 6.07 -21.33
CA SER A 489 -19.32 7.26 -21.07
C SER A 489 -19.23 7.49 -19.55
N ALA A 490 -18.10 7.98 -19.03
CA ALA A 490 -17.95 8.39 -17.62
C ALA A 490 -19.08 9.34 -17.15
N THR A 491 -19.75 10.01 -18.10
CA THR A 491 -20.89 10.94 -17.91
C THR A 491 -22.27 10.39 -18.30
N GLY A 492 -22.37 9.11 -18.69
CA GLY A 492 -23.60 8.45 -19.13
C GLY A 492 -24.56 8.08 -17.99
N HIS A 493 -25.79 7.69 -18.34
CA HIS A 493 -26.82 7.21 -17.41
C HIS A 493 -26.33 5.96 -16.65
N LYS A 494 -26.02 6.09 -15.36
CA LYS A 494 -25.56 4.98 -14.53
C LYS A 494 -26.75 4.09 -14.12
N GLN A 495 -26.61 2.79 -14.30
CA GLN A 495 -27.51 1.82 -13.67
C GLN A 495 -27.18 1.77 -12.17
N SER A 496 -28.17 1.91 -11.30
CA SER A 496 -27.95 1.79 -9.85
C SER A 496 -28.13 0.35 -9.40
N VAL A 497 -27.26 -0.13 -8.50
CA VAL A 497 -27.36 -1.44 -7.86
C VAL A 497 -27.46 -1.24 -6.35
N ARG A 498 -28.50 -1.83 -5.76
CA ARG A 498 -28.72 -1.78 -4.31
C ARG A 498 -27.74 -2.69 -3.59
N VAL A 499 -27.19 -2.21 -2.48
CA VAL A 499 -26.28 -2.96 -1.61
C VAL A 499 -26.91 -3.17 -0.24
N ARG A 500 -26.43 -4.18 0.49
CA ARG A 500 -26.67 -4.34 1.94
C ARG A 500 -25.46 -3.88 2.70
N GLU A 501 -25.64 -3.01 3.68
CA GLU A 501 -24.57 -2.54 4.56
C GLU A 501 -24.53 -3.40 5.83
N VAL A 502 -23.33 -3.80 6.24
CA VAL A 502 -23.07 -4.56 7.46
C VAL A 502 -21.93 -3.89 8.21
N ASN A 503 -22.16 -3.51 9.46
CA ASN A 503 -21.12 -2.90 10.30
C ASN A 503 -20.50 -3.98 11.19
N ILE A 504 -19.20 -4.19 11.08
CA ILE A 504 -18.44 -5.12 11.92
C ILE A 504 -17.55 -4.32 12.88
N PRO A 505 -17.56 -4.63 14.19
CA PRO A 505 -16.65 -4.00 15.16
C PRO A 505 -15.19 -4.29 14.83
N ARG A 506 -14.30 -3.34 15.17
CA ARG A 506 -12.84 -3.34 14.93
C ARG A 506 -12.44 -2.95 13.51
N GLU A 507 -11.21 -2.51 13.41
CA GLU A 507 -10.56 -2.19 12.14
C GLU A 507 -10.28 -3.47 11.34
N VAL A 508 -10.34 -3.37 10.02
CA VAL A 508 -10.00 -4.44 9.08
C VAL A 508 -8.94 -3.92 8.12
N SER A 509 -7.91 -4.72 7.87
CA SER A 509 -6.92 -4.49 6.81
C SER A 509 -7.20 -5.37 5.60
N HIS A 510 -7.33 -6.68 5.83
CA HIS A 510 -7.55 -7.67 4.77
C HIS A 510 -8.59 -8.72 5.18
N PHE A 511 -9.32 -9.23 4.19
CA PHE A 511 -10.34 -10.24 4.39
C PHE A 511 -10.53 -11.13 3.16
N THR A 512 -11.02 -12.35 3.37
CA THR A 512 -11.47 -13.27 2.31
C THR A 512 -12.85 -13.82 2.63
N ALA A 513 -13.41 -14.60 1.71
CA ALA A 513 -14.68 -15.28 1.91
C ALA A 513 -14.61 -16.71 1.34
N ASP A 514 -15.35 -17.62 1.95
CA ASP A 514 -15.64 -18.91 1.32
C ASP A 514 -16.35 -18.66 -0.02
N TYR A 515 -16.04 -19.45 -1.04
CA TYR A 515 -16.71 -19.31 -2.33
C TYR A 515 -18.15 -19.80 -2.26
N SER A 516 -18.39 -20.94 -1.60
CA SER A 516 -19.74 -21.42 -1.36
C SER A 516 -20.45 -20.59 -0.30
N ASN A 517 -21.70 -20.23 -0.58
CA ASN A 517 -22.56 -19.48 0.32
C ASN A 517 -23.94 -20.16 0.48
N PRO A 518 -23.99 -21.39 1.03
CA PRO A 518 -25.21 -22.18 1.09
C PRO A 518 -26.33 -21.44 1.84
N GLN A 519 -27.56 -21.55 1.34
CA GLN A 519 -28.73 -20.82 1.88
C GLN A 519 -28.53 -19.29 1.89
N GLY A 520 -27.69 -18.76 0.99
CA GLY A 520 -27.40 -17.33 0.92
C GLY A 520 -26.51 -16.79 2.04
N LYS A 521 -25.87 -17.66 2.83
CA LYS A 521 -25.02 -17.29 3.97
C LYS A 521 -23.58 -17.12 3.54
N ILE A 522 -23.01 -15.94 3.77
CA ILE A 522 -21.63 -15.58 3.43
C ILE A 522 -20.75 -15.79 4.66
N THR A 523 -19.73 -16.62 4.56
CA THR A 523 -18.67 -16.74 5.58
C THR A 523 -17.51 -15.81 5.21
N LEU A 524 -17.22 -14.82 6.06
CA LEU A 524 -16.06 -13.94 5.94
C LEU A 524 -14.97 -14.33 6.93
N HIS A 525 -13.72 -14.31 6.46
CA HIS A 525 -12.52 -14.48 7.28
C HIS A 525 -11.72 -13.19 7.26
N ILE A 526 -11.43 -12.62 8.43
CA ILE A 526 -10.97 -11.24 8.59
C ILE A 526 -9.71 -11.19 9.46
N GLY A 527 -8.71 -10.42 9.02
CA GLY A 527 -7.60 -9.96 9.87
C GLY A 527 -7.90 -8.58 10.43
N HIS A 528 -8.17 -8.50 11.74
CA HIS A 528 -8.38 -7.23 12.43
C HIS A 528 -7.06 -6.63 12.85
N ASN A 529 -6.70 -5.47 12.31
CA ASN A 529 -5.48 -4.74 12.62
C ASN A 529 -5.74 -3.64 13.66
N ASN A 530 -6.06 -4.05 14.89
CA ASN A 530 -6.46 -3.15 15.97
C ASN A 530 -5.41 -2.04 16.15
N SER A 531 -5.86 -0.79 16.15
CA SER A 531 -5.01 0.38 16.43
C SER A 531 -3.75 0.48 15.54
N THR A 532 -3.86 0.12 14.26
CA THR A 532 -2.76 0.21 13.29
C THR A 532 -3.23 0.92 12.02
N ASP A 533 -2.40 1.79 11.43
CA ASP A 533 -2.71 2.49 10.18
C ASP A 533 -1.51 2.41 9.23
N VAL A 534 -1.71 1.75 8.09
CA VAL A 534 -0.65 1.54 7.08
C VAL A 534 -0.40 2.77 6.22
N THR A 535 -1.26 3.79 6.32
CA THR A 535 -1.06 5.08 5.64
C THR A 535 -0.15 6.01 6.43
N GLU A 536 0.23 5.61 7.65
CA GLU A 536 1.16 6.33 8.51
C GLU A 536 2.57 5.73 8.47
N TRP A 537 3.57 6.60 8.55
CA TRP A 537 4.98 6.21 8.55
C TRP A 537 5.80 7.01 9.56
N ILE A 538 6.98 6.48 9.84
CA ILE A 538 8.00 7.18 10.63
C ILE A 538 8.54 8.34 9.81
N SER A 539 8.34 9.55 10.28
CA SER A 539 8.94 10.74 9.70
C SER A 539 10.25 11.09 10.40
N LYS A 540 11.08 11.89 9.72
CA LYS A 540 12.29 12.47 10.32
C LYS A 540 12.03 13.41 11.51
N TYR A 541 10.77 13.76 11.75
CA TYR A 541 10.36 14.62 12.86
C TYR A 541 9.83 13.83 14.05
N ASP A 542 9.57 12.53 13.88
CA ASP A 542 9.04 11.69 14.94
C ASP A 542 10.08 11.41 16.02
N ARG A 543 9.56 11.09 17.20
CA ARG A 543 10.35 10.72 18.37
C ARG A 543 9.90 9.34 18.88
N PRO A 544 10.82 8.54 19.43
CA PRO A 544 10.44 7.30 20.10
C PRO A 544 9.66 7.60 21.38
N VAL A 545 8.77 6.69 21.77
CA VAL A 545 8.04 6.74 23.04
C VAL A 545 9.01 6.62 24.21
N THR A 546 8.92 7.53 25.18
CA THR A 546 9.78 7.57 26.38
C THR A 546 9.45 6.46 27.38
N PRO A 547 10.40 6.06 28.25
CA PRO A 547 10.15 5.07 29.31
C PRO A 547 8.98 5.47 30.22
N GLU A 548 8.88 6.74 30.60
CA GLU A 548 7.83 7.25 31.50
C GLU A 548 6.45 7.15 30.84
N GLN A 549 6.37 7.44 29.54
CA GLN A 549 5.12 7.28 28.79
C GLN A 549 4.66 5.83 28.72
N ARG A 550 5.59 4.87 28.74
CA ARG A 550 5.28 3.43 28.76
C ARG A 550 4.82 2.96 30.15
N GLY A 551 4.94 3.78 31.18
CA GLY A 551 4.66 3.41 32.56
C GLY A 551 5.75 2.54 33.20
N LEU A 552 6.98 2.60 32.70
CA LEU A 552 8.11 1.86 33.26
C LEU A 552 8.64 2.53 34.52
N SER A 553 9.04 1.72 35.50
CA SER A 553 9.71 2.22 36.70
C SER A 553 11.18 2.58 36.39
N GLU A 554 11.82 3.36 37.27
CA GLU A 554 13.26 3.64 37.18
C GLU A 554 14.11 2.36 37.14
N LYS A 555 13.69 1.33 37.89
CA LYS A 555 14.36 0.02 37.89
C LYS A 555 14.23 -0.71 36.54
N ASP A 556 13.08 -0.58 35.88
CA ASP A 556 12.87 -1.15 34.54
C ASP A 556 13.71 -0.44 33.49
N TYR A 557 13.82 0.88 33.60
CA TYR A 557 14.66 1.69 32.72
C TYR A 557 16.13 1.28 32.82
N GLN A 558 16.68 1.16 34.04
CA GLN A 558 18.05 0.71 34.25
C GLN A 558 18.31 -0.69 33.68
N ARG A 559 17.34 -1.61 33.80
CA ARG A 559 17.40 -2.96 33.20
C ARG A 559 17.40 -2.92 31.66
N LEU A 560 16.77 -1.92 31.06
CA LEU A 560 16.55 -1.80 29.61
C LEU A 560 17.35 -0.66 28.96
N GLU A 561 18.33 -0.08 29.67
CA GLU A 561 19.08 1.10 29.22
C GLU A 561 19.69 0.89 27.83
N GLU A 562 20.38 -0.24 27.63
CA GLU A 562 20.99 -0.58 26.34
C GLU A 562 19.96 -0.67 25.21
N TYR A 563 18.78 -1.21 25.50
CA TYR A 563 17.67 -1.29 24.55
C TYR A 563 17.17 0.12 24.16
N PHE A 564 17.00 1.01 25.13
CA PHE A 564 16.56 2.38 24.87
C PHE A 564 17.59 3.19 24.07
N GLN A 565 18.88 3.00 24.35
CA GLN A 565 19.94 3.63 23.57
C GLN A 565 19.94 3.13 22.12
N ARG A 566 19.77 1.82 21.90
CA ARG A 566 19.61 1.24 20.56
C ARG A 566 18.37 1.77 19.86
N LEU A 567 17.23 1.76 20.53
CA LEU A 567 15.96 2.27 20.00
C LEU A 567 16.11 3.70 19.52
N LYS A 568 16.66 4.60 20.34
CA LYS A 568 16.87 6.00 19.99
C LYS A 568 17.80 6.16 18.78
N LYS A 569 18.84 5.34 18.69
CA LYS A 569 19.79 5.32 17.57
C LYS A 569 19.16 4.79 16.27
N ASN A 570 18.28 3.80 16.37
CA ASN A 570 17.68 3.11 15.23
C ASN A 570 16.42 3.78 14.69
N PHE A 571 15.65 4.45 15.55
CA PHE A 571 14.34 5.02 15.20
C PHE A 571 14.36 5.88 13.93
N GLN A 572 15.35 6.77 13.79
CA GLN A 572 15.47 7.65 12.62
C GLN A 572 15.93 6.93 11.34
N ARG A 573 16.56 5.76 11.46
CA ARG A 573 17.04 4.97 10.32
C ARG A 573 15.90 4.29 9.57
N LEU A 574 14.77 4.11 10.25
CA LEU A 574 13.55 3.55 9.68
C LEU A 574 12.61 4.66 9.16
N THR A 575 13.10 5.88 8.96
CA THR A 575 12.30 6.96 8.33
C THR A 575 11.73 6.46 7.00
N GLY A 576 10.41 6.53 6.86
CA GLY A 576 9.67 5.99 5.73
C GLY A 576 8.94 4.67 6.00
N MET A 577 9.38 3.90 7.00
CA MET A 577 8.73 2.64 7.38
C MET A 577 7.31 2.88 7.90
N THR A 578 6.38 2.00 7.55
CA THR A 578 5.01 2.01 8.12
C THR A 578 5.06 1.79 9.63
N THR A 579 4.07 2.35 10.32
CA THR A 579 4.07 2.28 11.79
C THR A 579 3.50 0.98 12.33
N GLY A 580 4.06 0.51 13.44
CA GLY A 580 3.69 -0.76 14.08
C GLY A 580 2.37 -0.72 14.86
N ALA A 581 1.88 -1.91 15.21
CA ALA A 581 0.63 -2.05 15.94
C ALA A 581 0.69 -1.50 17.36
N MET A 582 -0.39 -0.80 17.76
CA MET A 582 -0.57 -0.24 19.10
C MET A 582 -1.47 -1.06 20.00
N ASP A 583 -1.89 -2.26 19.58
CA ASP A 583 -2.65 -3.22 20.37
C ASP A 583 -2.49 -4.64 19.79
N VAL A 584 -2.89 -5.66 20.55
CA VAL A 584 -2.98 -7.03 20.03
C VAL A 584 -4.14 -7.10 19.04
N SER A 585 -3.85 -7.64 17.87
CA SER A 585 -4.81 -7.76 16.78
C SER A 585 -5.62 -9.06 16.90
N SER A 586 -6.52 -9.31 15.95
CA SER A 586 -7.45 -10.44 16.05
C SER A 586 -7.69 -11.10 14.70
N PHE A 587 -8.03 -12.39 14.70
CA PHE A 587 -8.63 -13.05 13.55
C PHE A 587 -10.12 -13.24 13.80
N GLY A 588 -10.96 -12.94 12.81
CA GLY A 588 -12.40 -13.02 12.89
C GLY A 588 -12.98 -13.94 11.82
N ARG A 589 -13.98 -14.72 12.18
CA ARG A 589 -14.86 -15.45 11.27
C ARG A 589 -16.30 -15.00 11.51
N TYR A 590 -16.97 -14.55 10.46
CA TYR A 590 -18.33 -14.01 10.53
C TYR A 590 -19.22 -14.72 9.53
N VAL A 591 -20.44 -15.08 9.94
CA VAL A 591 -21.47 -15.60 9.02
C VAL A 591 -22.53 -14.53 8.87
N ILE A 592 -22.79 -14.11 7.64
CA ILE A 592 -23.70 -13.01 7.31
C ILE A 592 -24.78 -13.52 6.37
N ASP A 593 -26.03 -13.15 6.63
CA ASP A 593 -27.12 -13.36 5.69
C ASP A 593 -26.98 -12.40 4.49
N GLY A 594 -26.73 -12.93 3.29
CA GLY A 594 -26.46 -12.12 2.10
C GLY A 594 -27.64 -11.30 1.59
N GLU A 595 -28.88 -11.68 1.94
CA GLU A 595 -30.08 -10.97 1.50
C GLU A 595 -30.45 -9.80 2.41
N THR A 596 -30.30 -10.00 3.72
CA THR A 596 -30.69 -9.03 4.76
C THR A 596 -29.52 -8.20 5.28
N GLY A 597 -28.29 -8.72 5.19
CA GLY A 597 -27.11 -8.15 5.85
C GLY A 597 -27.02 -8.46 7.34
N ALA A 598 -27.88 -9.33 7.87
CA ALA A 598 -27.85 -9.69 9.29
C ALA A 598 -26.59 -10.49 9.63
N LEU A 599 -25.89 -10.09 10.69
CA LEU A 599 -24.79 -10.87 11.25
C LEU A 599 -25.38 -12.05 12.05
N LEU A 600 -25.15 -13.28 11.59
CA LEU A 600 -25.73 -14.51 12.13
C LEU A 600 -24.82 -15.21 13.15
N ASP A 601 -23.51 -15.17 12.93
CA ASP A 601 -22.50 -15.78 13.80
C ASP A 601 -21.19 -14.99 13.74
N SER A 602 -20.45 -14.98 14.85
CA SER A 602 -19.13 -14.36 14.93
C SER A 602 -18.22 -15.12 15.90
N LYS A 603 -17.04 -15.51 15.43
CA LYS A 603 -15.94 -16.02 16.25
C LYS A 603 -14.73 -15.11 16.08
N ILE A 604 -14.12 -14.69 17.18
CA ILE A 604 -12.94 -13.83 17.17
C ILE A 604 -11.90 -14.42 18.10
N ILE A 605 -10.65 -14.48 17.66
CA ILE A 605 -9.53 -14.88 18.51
C ILE A 605 -8.47 -13.79 18.55
N SER A 606 -7.85 -13.63 19.71
CA SER A 606 -6.70 -12.76 19.92
C SER A 606 -5.74 -13.49 20.85
N ASP A 607 -4.48 -13.52 20.48
CA ASP A 607 -3.43 -14.20 21.21
C ASP A 607 -2.24 -13.25 21.34
N VAL A 608 -1.91 -12.92 22.60
CA VAL A 608 -0.88 -11.95 22.99
C VAL A 608 0.54 -12.38 22.57
N GLU A 609 0.75 -13.63 22.18
CA GLU A 609 2.02 -14.13 21.68
C GLU A 609 2.08 -14.21 20.15
N HIS A 610 0.93 -14.41 19.48
CA HIS A 610 0.92 -14.79 18.07
C HIS A 610 0.28 -13.76 17.13
N THR A 611 -0.65 -12.94 17.61
CA THR A 611 -1.53 -12.13 16.74
C THR A 611 -1.12 -10.67 16.66
N TRP A 612 0.17 -10.35 16.79
CA TRP A 612 0.64 -8.97 16.63
C TRP A 612 0.73 -8.59 15.15
N TRP A 613 -0.07 -7.59 14.77
CA TRP A 613 -0.07 -7.00 13.42
C TRP A 613 -0.20 -8.00 12.26
N PRO A 614 -1.36 -8.66 12.08
CA PRO A 614 -1.68 -9.40 10.87
C PRO A 614 -1.55 -8.49 9.64
N SER A 615 -0.62 -8.83 8.75
CA SER A 615 -0.31 -8.03 7.56
C SER A 615 -1.05 -8.56 6.35
N VAL A 616 -0.70 -9.73 5.86
CA VAL A 616 -1.26 -10.38 4.67
C VAL A 616 -1.41 -11.88 4.88
N TYR A 617 -2.25 -12.53 4.09
CA TYR A 617 -2.54 -13.96 4.20
C TYR A 617 -2.43 -14.68 2.85
N THR A 618 -2.38 -16.00 2.92
CA THR A 618 -2.59 -16.89 1.79
C THR A 618 -3.36 -18.14 2.22
N HIS A 619 -3.95 -18.83 1.25
CA HIS A 619 -4.63 -20.11 1.43
C HIS A 619 -4.56 -20.89 0.11
N ARG A 620 -4.92 -22.16 0.12
CA ARG A 620 -5.06 -22.94 -1.11
C ARG A 620 -6.14 -22.34 -1.99
N ASP A 621 -5.88 -22.28 -3.30
CA ASP A 621 -6.86 -21.88 -4.31
C ASP A 621 -8.16 -22.69 -4.17
N ILE A 622 -9.30 -22.02 -4.36
CA ILE A 622 -10.65 -22.61 -4.28
C ILE A 622 -11.21 -22.84 -5.69
N CYS A 623 -12.40 -23.45 -5.82
CA CYS A 623 -12.89 -23.94 -7.11
C CYS A 623 -13.04 -22.85 -8.18
N ARG A 624 -13.31 -21.59 -7.79
CA ARG A 624 -13.36 -20.44 -8.70
C ARG A 624 -12.00 -20.10 -9.32
N ASP A 625 -10.93 -20.48 -8.61
CA ASP A 625 -9.53 -20.25 -8.97
C ASP A 625 -8.93 -21.48 -9.66
N ARG A 626 -9.40 -22.70 -9.32
CA ARG A 626 -9.03 -24.00 -9.93
C ARG A 626 -10.20 -25.01 -9.99
N PRO A 627 -10.83 -25.23 -11.16
CA PRO A 627 -12.01 -26.09 -11.28
C PRO A 627 -11.70 -27.58 -11.19
N SER A 628 -10.46 -27.97 -11.49
CA SER A 628 -9.99 -29.35 -11.28
C SER A 628 -10.19 -29.78 -9.82
N GLU A 629 -10.17 -28.81 -8.89
CA GLU A 629 -10.43 -28.98 -7.46
C GLU A 629 -11.89 -28.59 -7.10
N HIS A 630 -12.87 -29.00 -7.93
CA HIS A 630 -14.31 -28.66 -7.83
C HIS A 630 -14.98 -28.84 -6.45
N LYS A 631 -14.39 -29.62 -5.55
CA LYS A 631 -14.89 -29.84 -4.18
C LYS A 631 -14.41 -28.78 -3.19
N ASN A 632 -13.31 -28.07 -3.48
CA ASN A 632 -12.73 -27.08 -2.57
C ASN A 632 -13.44 -25.73 -2.73
N LYS A 633 -14.50 -25.49 -1.94
CA LYS A 633 -15.27 -24.24 -1.99
C LYS A 633 -15.17 -23.38 -0.73
N GLU A 634 -14.55 -23.91 0.32
CA GLU A 634 -14.44 -23.30 1.63
C GLU A 634 -12.97 -23.19 2.02
N ILE A 635 -12.61 -22.12 2.70
CA ILE A 635 -11.23 -21.90 3.16
C ILE A 635 -11.13 -22.51 4.54
N LYS A 636 -10.63 -23.75 4.64
CA LYS A 636 -10.49 -24.46 5.92
C LYS A 636 -9.23 -24.07 6.70
N THR A 637 -8.20 -23.66 5.96
CA THR A 637 -6.89 -23.30 6.52
C THR A 637 -6.40 -22.00 5.91
N MET A 638 -5.91 -21.09 6.74
CA MET A 638 -5.27 -19.85 6.32
C MET A 638 -3.87 -19.73 6.92
N PHE A 639 -2.93 -19.22 6.11
CA PHE A 639 -1.59 -18.89 6.55
C PHE A 639 -1.47 -17.37 6.64
N TRP A 640 -1.22 -16.86 7.84
CA TRP A 640 -1.11 -15.43 8.11
C TRP A 640 0.33 -15.03 8.38
N MET A 641 0.76 -13.96 7.74
CA MET A 641 1.96 -13.23 8.16
C MET A 641 1.56 -12.21 9.23
N CYS A 642 2.22 -12.26 10.37
CA CYS A 642 2.09 -11.31 11.46
C CYS A 642 3.43 -10.58 11.63
N ASN A 643 3.43 -9.26 11.49
CA ASN A 643 4.69 -8.49 11.47
C ASN A 643 5.32 -8.32 12.86
N GLY A 644 4.65 -8.80 13.92
CA GLY A 644 5.15 -8.71 15.28
C GLY A 644 4.95 -7.32 15.88
N PHE A 645 5.79 -6.98 16.85
CA PHE A 645 5.75 -5.70 17.57
C PHE A 645 7.16 -5.14 17.73
N SER A 646 7.36 -3.85 17.46
CA SER A 646 8.63 -3.18 17.77
C SER A 646 8.40 -1.71 18.09
N TRP A 647 9.00 -1.25 19.19
CA TRP A 647 9.01 0.17 19.54
C TRP A 647 9.80 1.02 18.54
N GLU A 648 10.65 0.42 17.69
CA GLU A 648 11.42 1.14 16.67
C GLU A 648 10.52 1.76 15.59
N ILE A 649 9.28 1.27 15.47
CA ILE A 649 8.30 1.73 14.49
C ILE A 649 7.02 2.30 15.13
N VAL A 650 7.07 2.62 16.43
CA VAL A 650 5.97 3.25 17.17
C VAL A 650 6.37 4.68 17.53
N PRO A 651 5.99 5.69 16.74
CA PRO A 651 6.26 7.09 17.07
C PRO A 651 5.38 7.57 18.23
N GLU A 652 5.92 8.48 19.04
CA GLU A 652 5.23 9.12 20.18
C GLU A 652 3.86 9.67 19.80
N ARG A 653 3.73 10.30 18.62
CA ARG A 653 2.46 10.87 18.15
C ARG A 653 1.36 9.82 18.01
N LEU A 654 1.69 8.62 17.51
CA LEU A 654 0.71 7.55 17.33
C LEU A 654 0.39 6.88 18.66
N TYR A 655 1.41 6.67 19.50
CA TYR A 655 1.19 6.19 20.87
C TYR A 655 0.12 7.01 21.60
N GLN A 656 0.23 8.34 21.55
CA GLN A 656 -0.74 9.23 22.21
C GLN A 656 -2.15 9.18 21.59
N ILE A 657 -2.28 8.83 20.32
CA ILE A 657 -3.57 8.75 19.62
C ILE A 657 -4.27 7.42 19.87
N TYR A 658 -3.51 6.33 19.94
CA TYR A 658 -4.05 4.98 20.03
C TYR A 658 -4.16 4.43 21.46
N LYS A 659 -3.48 5.03 22.44
CA LYS A 659 -3.44 4.51 23.83
C LYS A 659 -4.83 4.40 24.49
N ASP A 660 -5.76 5.29 24.14
CA ASP A 660 -7.10 5.39 24.74
C ASP A 660 -8.20 4.89 23.79
N ARG A 661 -7.85 4.04 22.80
CA ARG A 661 -8.81 3.46 21.85
C ARG A 661 -9.78 2.50 22.53
N ASP A 662 -10.97 2.38 21.96
CA ASP A 662 -11.94 1.35 22.30
C ASP A 662 -11.50 0.00 21.73
N PHE A 663 -12.15 -1.08 22.17
CA PHE A 663 -11.91 -2.46 21.73
C PHE A 663 -10.49 -2.98 21.95
N ARG A 664 -9.66 -2.29 22.75
CA ARG A 664 -8.31 -2.77 23.06
C ARG A 664 -8.36 -4.14 23.71
N VAL A 665 -7.54 -5.06 23.23
CA VAL A 665 -7.33 -6.38 23.84
C VAL A 665 -6.49 -6.24 25.10
N ILE A 666 -5.49 -5.35 25.08
CA ILE A 666 -4.67 -5.04 26.25
C ILE A 666 -4.59 -3.53 26.52
N HIS A 667 -4.45 -3.17 27.79
CA HIS A 667 -4.19 -1.80 28.19
C HIS A 667 -2.87 -1.29 27.60
N HIS A 668 -2.76 -0.01 27.27
CA HIS A 668 -1.58 0.55 26.58
C HIS A 668 -0.28 0.45 27.41
N THR A 669 -0.36 0.34 28.74
CA THR A 669 0.78 0.07 29.63
C THR A 669 1.15 -1.42 29.70
N GLY A 670 0.33 -2.31 29.13
CA GLY A 670 0.60 -3.74 29.00
C GLY A 670 1.28 -4.11 27.68
N LEU A 671 1.62 -3.13 26.83
CA LEU A 671 2.40 -3.37 25.61
C LEU A 671 3.76 -4.01 25.97
N PRO A 672 4.32 -4.88 25.09
CA PRO A 672 5.56 -5.59 25.37
C PRO A 672 6.72 -4.66 25.78
N GLU A 673 7.51 -5.06 26.79
CA GLU A 673 8.71 -4.31 27.21
C GLU A 673 9.71 -4.15 26.05
N THR A 674 9.87 -5.21 25.26
CA THR A 674 10.74 -5.28 24.07
C THR A 674 9.98 -5.84 22.86
N GLY A 675 10.62 -5.86 21.69
CA GLY A 675 9.95 -6.29 20.46
C GLY A 675 9.55 -7.77 20.44
N LYS A 676 8.47 -8.10 19.71
CA LYS A 676 8.03 -9.45 19.37
C LYS A 676 8.37 -9.72 17.89
N PRO A 677 8.83 -10.93 17.53
CA PRO A 677 9.27 -11.23 16.17
C PRO A 677 8.11 -11.23 15.17
N CYS A 678 8.46 -11.04 13.90
CA CYS A 678 7.59 -11.40 12.79
C CYS A 678 7.32 -12.92 12.81
N LYS A 679 6.13 -13.34 12.40
CA LYS A 679 5.67 -14.74 12.43
C LYS A 679 4.90 -15.12 11.18
N LEU A 680 5.08 -16.37 10.75
CA LEU A 680 4.16 -17.05 9.86
C LEU A 680 3.36 -18.05 10.70
N LEU A 681 2.02 -17.99 10.67
CA LEU A 681 1.17 -18.89 11.43
C LEU A 681 0.09 -19.53 10.57
N ARG A 682 -0.37 -20.71 10.99
CA ARG A 682 -1.48 -21.43 10.38
C ARG A 682 -2.70 -21.40 11.29
N LEU A 683 -3.81 -20.92 10.75
CA LEU A 683 -5.11 -20.83 11.40
C LEU A 683 -6.05 -21.88 10.79
N ASP A 684 -6.66 -22.70 11.63
CA ASP A 684 -7.85 -23.48 11.28
C ASP A 684 -9.07 -22.56 11.39
N THR A 685 -9.81 -22.38 10.30
CA THR A 685 -10.87 -21.37 10.22
C THR A 685 -12.18 -21.85 10.85
N GLU A 686 -12.38 -23.15 11.04
CA GLU A 686 -13.62 -23.70 11.59
C GLU A 686 -13.60 -23.65 13.11
N THR A 687 -12.52 -24.17 13.69
CA THR A 687 -12.25 -24.17 15.13
C THR A 687 -11.78 -22.80 15.62
N MET A 688 -11.20 -21.99 14.72
CA MET A 688 -10.51 -20.73 15.04
C MET A 688 -9.34 -20.97 16.00
N GLU A 689 -8.51 -21.98 15.72
CA GLU A 689 -7.31 -22.27 16.49
C GLU A 689 -6.03 -22.03 15.68
N ILE A 690 -5.02 -21.45 16.33
CA ILE A 690 -3.66 -21.36 15.78
C ILE A 690 -3.01 -22.74 15.94
N ILE A 691 -2.82 -23.43 14.81
CA ILE A 691 -2.40 -24.83 14.77
C ILE A 691 -0.88 -24.95 14.98
N ASP A 692 -0.11 -24.17 14.23
CA ASP A 692 1.34 -24.08 14.30
C ASP A 692 1.84 -22.73 13.76
N TRP A 693 3.10 -22.42 14.02
CA TRP A 693 3.73 -21.16 13.63
C TRP A 693 5.26 -21.28 13.50
N PHE A 694 5.84 -20.26 12.89
CA PHE A 694 7.27 -20.04 12.79
C PHE A 694 7.62 -18.62 13.22
N ASP A 695 8.59 -18.48 14.13
CA ASP A 695 9.15 -17.20 14.58
C ASP A 695 10.36 -16.85 13.73
N PHE A 696 10.29 -15.75 12.99
CA PHE A 696 11.44 -15.27 12.24
C PHE A 696 12.52 -14.75 13.21
N PRO A 697 13.81 -15.03 12.94
CA PRO A 697 14.89 -14.56 13.80
C PRO A 697 14.90 -13.03 13.93
N ALA A 698 15.48 -12.51 15.03
CA ALA A 698 15.67 -11.08 15.19
C ALA A 698 16.42 -10.48 13.98
N GLY A 699 16.05 -9.26 13.58
CA GLY A 699 16.60 -8.63 12.38
C GLY A 699 16.02 -9.16 11.06
N HIS A 700 15.00 -10.02 11.09
CA HIS A 700 14.29 -10.48 9.89
C HIS A 700 12.87 -9.90 9.87
N PHE A 701 12.45 -9.48 8.67
CA PHE A 701 11.10 -9.01 8.40
C PHE A 701 10.52 -9.75 7.21
N ALA A 702 9.51 -10.59 7.43
CA ALA A 702 8.92 -11.42 6.39
C ALA A 702 7.61 -10.83 5.86
N CYS A 703 7.35 -11.05 4.57
CA CYS A 703 6.20 -10.48 3.87
C CYS A 703 5.78 -11.34 2.66
N SER A 704 4.60 -11.03 2.11
CA SER A 704 4.04 -11.64 0.88
C SER A 704 3.95 -13.18 0.89
N PRO A 705 3.39 -13.85 1.93
CA PRO A 705 3.23 -15.30 1.91
C PRO A 705 2.35 -15.74 0.74
N GLN A 706 2.71 -16.85 0.09
CA GLN A 706 1.94 -17.45 -1.01
C GLN A 706 1.90 -18.96 -0.87
N PHE A 707 0.68 -19.52 -0.88
CA PHE A 707 0.47 -20.96 -0.96
C PHE A 707 0.78 -21.45 -2.38
N ILE A 708 1.55 -22.53 -2.47
CA ILE A 708 1.95 -23.18 -3.70
C ILE A 708 1.53 -24.64 -3.60
N PRO A 709 0.48 -25.07 -4.32
CA PRO A 709 0.08 -26.48 -4.29
C PRO A 709 1.19 -27.38 -4.85
N LYS A 710 1.42 -28.53 -4.22
CA LYS A 710 2.29 -29.58 -4.76
C LYS A 710 1.75 -30.05 -6.11
N THR A 711 2.63 -30.35 -7.06
CA THR A 711 2.23 -30.93 -8.36
C THR A 711 1.78 -32.38 -8.23
N THR A 712 2.21 -33.06 -7.17
CA THR A 712 1.78 -34.42 -6.84
C THR A 712 0.36 -34.42 -6.25
N PRO A 713 -0.48 -35.42 -6.59
CA PRO A 713 -1.80 -35.57 -5.98
C PRO A 713 -1.70 -35.66 -4.45
N CYS A 714 -2.67 -35.06 -3.76
CA CYS A 714 -2.78 -35.20 -2.31
C CYS A 714 -3.05 -36.67 -1.95
N PRO A 715 -2.22 -37.31 -1.12
CA PRO A 715 -2.47 -38.68 -0.67
C PRO A 715 -3.81 -38.82 0.06
N GLU A 716 -4.39 -40.02 0.01
CA GLU A 716 -5.62 -40.33 0.75
C GLU A 716 -5.41 -40.13 2.26
N GLY A 717 -6.34 -39.46 2.93
CA GLY A 717 -6.27 -39.16 4.36
C GLY A 717 -5.42 -37.94 4.75
N GLN A 718 -4.72 -37.29 3.82
CA GLN A 718 -4.06 -36.00 4.08
C GLN A 718 -5.00 -34.81 3.79
N ASP A 719 -4.77 -33.69 4.48
CA ASP A 719 -5.53 -32.47 4.24
C ASP A 719 -5.04 -31.76 2.97
N LEU A 720 -5.93 -31.69 1.97
CA LEU A 720 -5.69 -30.99 0.74
C LEU A 720 -5.30 -29.52 0.99
N ASN A 721 -5.87 -28.85 1.99
CA ASN A 721 -5.62 -27.42 2.25
C ASN A 721 -4.19 -27.11 2.72
N THR A 722 -3.45 -28.11 3.15
CA THR A 722 -2.06 -27.99 3.62
C THR A 722 -1.08 -28.75 2.73
N HIS A 723 -1.57 -29.53 1.76
CA HIS A 723 -0.78 -30.25 0.75
C HIS A 723 -0.14 -29.30 -0.28
N GLY A 724 0.90 -28.62 0.16
CA GLY A 724 1.57 -27.55 -0.58
C GLY A 724 2.78 -27.00 0.16
N TYR A 725 3.23 -25.86 -0.30
CA TYR A 725 4.31 -25.07 0.27
C TYR A 725 3.84 -23.64 0.53
N ILE A 726 4.52 -22.93 1.43
CA ILE A 726 4.36 -21.48 1.61
C ILE A 726 5.68 -20.81 1.22
N ALA A 727 5.67 -20.00 0.16
CA ALA A 727 6.80 -19.13 -0.17
C ALA A 727 6.58 -17.73 0.40
N CYS A 728 7.63 -17.06 0.87
CA CYS A 728 7.56 -15.67 1.31
C CYS A 728 8.88 -14.93 1.04
N VAL A 729 8.83 -13.60 1.07
CA VAL A 729 10.03 -12.75 1.04
C VAL A 729 10.50 -12.49 2.46
N VAL A 730 11.80 -12.50 2.69
CA VAL A 730 12.43 -12.17 3.97
C VAL A 730 13.48 -11.09 3.76
N LEU A 731 13.26 -9.93 4.37
CA LEU A 731 14.20 -8.81 4.36
C LEU A 731 15.07 -8.88 5.61
N ALA A 732 16.38 -8.72 5.45
CA ALA A 732 17.34 -8.79 6.54
C ALA A 732 18.58 -7.92 6.25
N ASP A 733 19.22 -7.44 7.32
CA ASP A 733 20.55 -6.83 7.23
C ASP A 733 21.61 -7.95 7.33
N ALA A 734 22.69 -7.83 6.57
CA ALA A 734 23.80 -8.78 6.64
C ALA A 734 24.52 -8.68 8.00
N PRO A 735 25.05 -9.79 8.53
CA PRO A 735 25.82 -9.83 9.77
C PRO A 735 27.26 -9.33 9.52
N ASP A 736 27.41 -8.06 9.14
CA ASP A 736 28.70 -7.38 8.94
C ASP A 736 28.99 -6.35 10.06
N GLU A 737 30.14 -5.67 9.99
CA GLU A 737 30.50 -4.61 10.96
C GLU A 737 29.54 -3.42 10.96
N HIS A 738 28.67 -3.33 9.96
CA HIS A 738 27.63 -2.33 9.81
C HIS A 738 26.22 -2.88 10.09
N ALA A 739 26.07 -4.13 10.54
CA ALA A 739 24.78 -4.75 10.84
C ALA A 739 23.92 -3.87 11.76
N GLY A 740 22.65 -3.67 11.38
CA GLY A 740 21.74 -2.79 12.11
C GLY A 740 22.11 -1.30 12.08
N THR A 741 22.96 -0.87 11.14
CA THR A 741 23.25 0.54 10.85
C THR A 741 22.68 0.95 9.50
N ALA A 742 22.60 2.26 9.23
CA ALA A 742 22.14 2.76 7.93
C ALA A 742 22.99 2.22 6.75
N ASN A 743 24.26 1.88 7.01
CA ASN A 743 25.19 1.36 6.01
C ASN A 743 25.22 -0.17 5.93
N ALA A 744 24.39 -0.89 6.69
CA ALA A 744 24.33 -2.35 6.64
C ALA A 744 24.07 -2.83 5.20
N SER A 745 24.82 -3.83 4.74
CA SER A 745 24.48 -4.50 3.49
C SER A 745 23.20 -5.35 3.69
N SER A 746 22.45 -5.59 2.62
CA SER A 746 21.24 -6.43 2.68
C SER A 746 21.60 -7.91 2.59
N GLN A 747 20.82 -8.75 3.27
CA GLN A 747 20.81 -10.20 3.14
C GLN A 747 19.37 -10.66 2.87
N ASP A 748 18.70 -10.02 1.91
CA ASP A 748 17.32 -10.40 1.57
C ASP A 748 17.28 -11.77 0.87
N GLU A 749 16.23 -12.53 1.16
CA GLU A 749 16.05 -13.92 0.75
C GLU A 749 14.58 -14.22 0.39
N PHE A 750 14.36 -15.35 -0.29
CA PHE A 750 13.04 -15.98 -0.36
C PHE A 750 13.06 -17.26 0.47
N TRP A 751 12.04 -17.48 1.29
CA TRP A 751 11.95 -18.67 2.12
C TRP A 751 10.76 -19.53 1.70
N VAL A 752 10.92 -20.85 1.75
CA VAL A 752 9.88 -21.81 1.40
C VAL A 752 9.68 -22.81 2.55
N PHE A 753 8.46 -22.93 3.04
CA PHE A 753 8.04 -23.82 4.12
C PHE A 753 7.13 -24.94 3.59
N ASP A 754 7.13 -26.11 4.21
CA ASP A 754 6.07 -27.11 3.96
C ASP A 754 4.76 -26.65 4.63
N GLY A 755 3.66 -26.67 3.89
CA GLY A 755 2.35 -26.21 4.36
C GLY A 755 1.75 -27.05 5.49
N ASN A 756 2.25 -28.27 5.74
CA ASN A 756 1.74 -29.15 6.78
C ASN A 756 2.37 -28.92 8.15
N ASN A 757 3.56 -28.32 8.21
CA ASN A 757 4.31 -28.18 9.45
C ASN A 757 5.23 -26.94 9.42
N LEU A 758 4.85 -25.89 10.16
CA LEU A 758 5.65 -24.68 10.31
C LEU A 758 6.72 -24.78 11.41
N GLY A 759 6.80 -25.89 12.14
CA GLY A 759 7.80 -26.16 13.16
C GLY A 759 7.27 -26.09 14.59
N ASN A 760 6.87 -24.90 15.07
CA ASN A 760 6.35 -24.79 16.44
C ASN A 760 4.89 -25.23 16.49
N ARG A 761 4.62 -26.33 17.19
CA ARG A 761 3.26 -26.89 17.34
C ARG A 761 3.04 -27.35 18.78
N LYS A 762 1.78 -27.33 19.23
CA LYS A 762 1.44 -27.72 20.61
C LYS A 762 1.73 -29.21 20.91
N ASN A 763 1.74 -30.12 19.92
CA ASN A 763 1.71 -31.58 20.17
C ASN A 763 2.45 -32.48 19.15
N THR A 764 3.60 -32.10 18.58
CA THR A 764 4.34 -33.02 17.65
C THR A 764 5.86 -32.86 17.73
N ASP A 765 6.58 -33.99 17.64
CA ASP A 765 8.06 -34.04 17.56
C ASP A 765 8.60 -34.13 16.12
N GLN A 766 7.74 -34.02 15.10
CA GLN A 766 8.16 -34.10 13.70
C GLN A 766 8.95 -32.85 13.30
N ALA A 767 10.19 -33.04 12.84
CA ALA A 767 11.03 -31.97 12.34
C ALA A 767 10.39 -31.30 11.11
N ALA A 768 10.21 -29.98 11.16
CA ALA A 768 9.82 -29.20 9.99
C ALA A 768 11.05 -28.79 9.17
N ILE A 769 10.84 -28.47 7.89
CA ILE A 769 11.89 -28.08 6.96
C ILE A 769 11.57 -26.70 6.40
N VAL A 770 12.61 -25.88 6.26
CA VAL A 770 12.55 -24.61 5.53
C VAL A 770 13.73 -24.51 4.56
N TYR A 771 13.43 -24.00 3.37
CA TYR A 771 14.42 -23.70 2.33
C TYR A 771 14.64 -22.19 2.28
N LYS A 772 15.90 -21.76 2.34
CA LYS A 772 16.29 -20.36 2.14
C LYS A 772 16.94 -20.20 0.78
N LEU A 773 16.48 -19.21 0.02
CA LEU A 773 16.90 -18.92 -1.34
C LEU A 773 17.56 -17.55 -1.36
N SER A 774 18.85 -17.52 -1.66
CA SER A 774 19.67 -16.30 -1.65
C SER A 774 20.55 -16.21 -2.89
N CYS A 775 21.22 -15.07 -3.09
CA CYS A 775 22.22 -14.93 -4.14
C CYS A 775 23.61 -14.80 -3.52
N SER A 776 24.43 -15.85 -3.68
CA SER A 776 25.79 -15.92 -3.13
C SER A 776 26.77 -14.89 -3.71
N LYS A 777 26.50 -14.35 -4.91
CA LYS A 777 27.41 -13.42 -5.60
C LYS A 777 27.16 -11.95 -5.24
N LYS A 778 25.93 -11.58 -4.91
CA LYS A 778 25.54 -10.21 -4.58
C LYS A 778 24.23 -10.17 -3.80
N PRO A 779 24.05 -9.20 -2.88
CA PRO A 779 22.76 -8.97 -2.23
C PRO A 779 21.62 -8.78 -3.22
N LEU A 780 20.45 -9.33 -2.90
CA LEU A 780 19.24 -9.16 -3.71
C LEU A 780 18.69 -7.73 -3.64
N ASN A 781 18.80 -7.07 -2.48
CA ASN A 781 18.27 -5.72 -2.22
C ASN A 781 16.81 -5.60 -2.66
N LEU A 782 15.97 -6.49 -2.13
CA LEU A 782 14.55 -6.52 -2.43
C LEU A 782 13.88 -5.28 -1.84
N GLY A 783 12.98 -4.65 -2.57
CA GLY A 783 12.14 -3.61 -1.99
C GLY A 783 11.12 -4.19 -1.01
N MET A 784 10.50 -3.34 -0.19
CA MET A 784 9.40 -3.77 0.66
C MET A 784 8.28 -4.36 -0.19
N THR A 785 7.92 -5.61 0.08
CA THR A 785 6.90 -6.33 -0.67
C THR A 785 5.57 -6.33 0.05
N ILE A 786 4.47 -6.38 -0.72
CA ILE A 786 3.11 -6.28 -0.19
C ILE A 786 2.35 -7.57 -0.49
N HIS A 787 2.03 -7.82 -1.76
CA HIS A 787 1.25 -8.98 -2.18
C HIS A 787 1.98 -9.84 -3.20
N SER A 788 1.52 -11.08 -3.25
CA SER A 788 2.03 -12.11 -4.14
C SER A 788 0.91 -12.88 -4.81
N ILE A 789 1.27 -13.64 -5.84
CA ILE A 789 0.38 -14.57 -6.52
C ILE A 789 1.18 -15.75 -7.08
N TRP A 790 0.53 -16.89 -7.17
CA TRP A 790 1.07 -18.10 -7.77
C TRP A 790 0.46 -18.38 -9.16
N LEU A 791 1.29 -18.76 -10.12
CA LEU A 791 0.87 -19.34 -11.40
C LEU A 791 1.46 -20.75 -11.55
N SER A 792 0.63 -21.74 -11.86
CA SER A 792 1.11 -23.04 -12.35
C SER A 792 1.78 -22.88 -13.72
N GLU A 793 2.50 -23.92 -14.18
CA GLU A 793 3.08 -23.93 -15.53
C GLU A 793 1.99 -23.76 -16.61
N ASP A 794 0.85 -24.42 -16.46
CA ASP A 794 -0.29 -24.28 -17.39
C ASP A 794 -0.88 -22.86 -17.40
N ASP A 795 -1.06 -22.27 -16.21
CA ASP A 795 -1.59 -20.92 -16.07
C ASP A 795 -0.63 -19.88 -16.64
N PHE A 796 0.67 -20.08 -16.43
CA PHE A 796 1.72 -19.25 -17.00
C PHE A 796 1.69 -19.33 -18.53
N SER A 797 1.75 -20.55 -19.08
CA SER A 797 1.73 -20.82 -20.52
C SER A 797 0.52 -20.19 -21.21
N THR A 798 -0.67 -20.40 -20.63
CA THR A 798 -1.95 -19.85 -21.15
C THR A 798 -1.92 -18.32 -21.25
N LYS A 799 -1.30 -17.65 -20.26
CA LYS A 799 -1.28 -16.19 -20.15
C LYS A 799 -0.15 -15.54 -20.93
N SER A 800 0.97 -16.24 -21.14
CA SER A 800 2.11 -15.75 -21.95
C SER A 800 1.94 -16.01 -23.44
N GLN A 801 1.12 -16.99 -23.85
CA GLN A 801 1.05 -17.47 -25.24
C GLN A 801 0.80 -16.36 -26.26
N GLU A 802 -0.09 -15.41 -25.96
CA GLU A 802 -0.42 -14.29 -26.84
C GLU A 802 0.73 -13.27 -26.98
N TYR A 803 1.67 -13.28 -26.04
CA TYR A 803 2.73 -12.28 -25.91
C TYR A 803 4.11 -12.82 -26.27
N LEU A 804 4.23 -14.03 -26.81
CA LEU A 804 5.52 -14.61 -27.19
C LEU A 804 6.27 -13.73 -28.21
N ASP A 805 5.55 -13.19 -29.20
CA ASP A 805 6.12 -12.27 -30.20
C ASP A 805 6.30 -10.85 -29.61
N PRO A 806 7.55 -10.32 -29.54
CA PRO A 806 7.81 -8.95 -29.10
C PRO A 806 7.06 -7.88 -29.90
N ASN A 807 6.78 -8.11 -31.19
CA ASN A 807 6.04 -7.16 -32.02
C ASN A 807 4.58 -7.07 -31.59
N VAL A 808 3.96 -8.17 -31.15
CA VAL A 808 2.60 -8.15 -30.60
C VAL A 808 2.56 -7.28 -29.34
N ARG A 809 3.52 -7.46 -28.43
CA ARG A 809 3.62 -6.63 -27.21
C ARG A 809 3.82 -5.15 -27.55
N ARG A 810 4.74 -4.86 -28.48
CA ARG A 810 5.04 -3.49 -28.95
C ARG A 810 3.81 -2.83 -29.59
N ASN A 811 3.12 -3.53 -30.48
CA ASN A 811 1.94 -3.00 -31.18
C ASN A 811 0.78 -2.72 -30.22
N ARG A 812 0.56 -3.57 -29.20
CA ARG A 812 -0.47 -3.31 -28.18
C ARG A 812 -0.17 -2.09 -27.33
N ARG A 813 1.10 -1.90 -26.93
CA ARG A 813 1.54 -0.68 -26.23
C ARG A 813 1.36 0.56 -27.09
N GLU A 814 1.68 0.47 -28.39
CA GLU A 814 1.52 1.55 -29.36
C GLU A 814 0.05 1.96 -29.47
N ASP A 815 -0.83 0.99 -29.74
CA ASP A 815 -2.28 1.15 -29.81
C ASP A 815 -2.83 1.78 -28.50
N ALA A 816 -2.44 1.26 -27.34
CA ALA A 816 -2.83 1.82 -26.05
C ALA A 816 -2.34 3.27 -25.84
N PHE A 817 -1.10 3.56 -26.18
CA PHE A 817 -0.53 4.91 -26.04
C PHE A 817 -1.27 5.93 -26.91
N TRP A 818 -1.55 5.59 -28.16
CA TRP A 818 -2.26 6.49 -29.08
C TRP A 818 -3.69 6.77 -28.65
N ARG A 819 -4.41 5.75 -28.16
CA ARG A 819 -5.78 5.92 -27.64
C ARG A 819 -5.86 6.92 -26.50
N ASP A 820 -4.86 6.94 -25.62
CA ASP A 820 -4.87 7.73 -24.40
C ASP A 820 -4.14 9.07 -24.53
N TYR A 821 -3.09 9.16 -25.36
CA TYR A 821 -2.19 10.32 -25.42
C TYR A 821 -2.02 10.92 -26.83
N GLY A 822 -2.68 10.37 -27.86
CA GLY A 822 -2.47 10.79 -29.26
C GLY A 822 -2.70 12.29 -29.52
N ALA A 823 -3.58 12.94 -28.76
CA ALA A 823 -3.81 14.39 -28.87
C ALA A 823 -2.59 15.25 -28.50
N LEU A 824 -1.58 14.69 -27.81
CA LEU A 824 -0.33 15.36 -27.44
C LEU A 824 0.76 15.26 -28.53
N LEU A 825 0.50 14.53 -29.61
CA LEU A 825 1.45 14.27 -30.70
C LEU A 825 0.86 14.72 -32.07
N PRO A 826 0.84 16.03 -32.36
CA PRO A 826 0.09 16.58 -33.50
C PRO A 826 0.65 16.26 -34.90
N ASP A 827 1.89 15.76 -35.00
CA ASP A 827 2.61 15.53 -36.27
C ASP A 827 2.83 14.03 -36.60
N ALA A 828 2.23 13.11 -35.85
CA ALA A 828 2.27 11.69 -36.19
C ALA A 828 1.18 11.40 -37.22
N GLY A 829 1.57 10.84 -38.36
CA GLY A 829 0.78 10.80 -39.60
C GLY A 829 -0.63 10.21 -39.53
N ASP A 830 -1.35 10.38 -40.64
CA ASP A 830 -2.81 10.24 -40.84
C ASP A 830 -3.45 8.87 -40.51
N GLY A 831 -2.67 7.88 -40.01
CA GLY A 831 -3.12 6.52 -39.71
C GLY A 831 -3.89 6.35 -38.40
N TYR A 832 -3.69 7.23 -37.41
CA TYR A 832 -4.51 7.33 -36.20
C TYR A 832 -5.24 8.66 -36.25
N SER A 833 -6.46 8.65 -36.76
CA SER A 833 -7.26 9.87 -36.89
C SER A 833 -7.41 10.56 -35.52
N ARG A 834 -7.45 11.90 -35.50
CA ARG A 834 -7.74 12.72 -34.29
C ARG A 834 -9.07 12.38 -33.59
N ILE A 835 -9.84 11.44 -34.12
CA ILE A 835 -11.19 11.07 -33.71
C ILE A 835 -11.16 10.17 -32.45
N ASP A 836 -10.08 9.42 -32.22
CA ASP A 836 -10.01 8.44 -31.11
C ASP A 836 -9.33 8.95 -29.83
N ALA A 837 -8.68 10.13 -29.86
CA ALA A 837 -8.02 10.68 -28.67
C ALA A 837 -9.05 11.21 -27.63
N PRO A 838 -8.73 11.19 -26.32
CA PRO A 838 -9.70 11.58 -25.30
C PRO A 838 -10.14 13.04 -25.48
N ARG A 839 -11.45 13.29 -25.43
CA ARG A 839 -12.02 14.66 -25.59
C ARG A 839 -11.47 15.68 -24.59
N THR A 840 -10.89 15.22 -23.48
CA THR A 840 -10.36 16.01 -22.37
C THR A 840 -8.93 16.52 -22.62
N LEU A 841 -8.12 15.86 -23.44
CA LEU A 841 -6.75 16.29 -23.74
C LEU A 841 -6.73 17.29 -24.91
N LYS A 842 -6.93 18.58 -24.60
CA LYS A 842 -6.72 19.67 -25.57
C LYS A 842 -5.23 19.82 -25.91
N LYS A 843 -4.95 20.38 -27.09
CA LYS A 843 -3.58 20.75 -27.52
C LYS A 843 -2.85 21.48 -26.39
N LYS A 844 -1.76 20.88 -25.90
CA LYS A 844 -0.97 21.40 -24.78
C LYS A 844 0.13 22.33 -25.30
N ASP A 845 0.86 22.95 -24.38
CA ASP A 845 2.02 23.75 -24.72
C ASP A 845 3.11 22.88 -25.38
N LYS A 846 3.93 23.50 -26.26
CA LYS A 846 4.99 22.82 -27.04
C LYS A 846 5.93 21.98 -26.17
N LYS A 847 6.14 22.41 -24.93
CA LYS A 847 7.00 21.72 -23.97
C LYS A 847 6.39 20.40 -23.50
N THR A 848 5.08 20.34 -23.26
CA THR A 848 4.38 19.08 -23.03
C THR A 848 4.41 18.18 -24.28
N GLU A 849 4.26 18.73 -25.48
CA GLU A 849 4.35 17.95 -26.73
C GLU A 849 5.75 17.31 -26.91
N THR A 850 6.83 18.08 -26.70
CA THR A 850 8.21 17.57 -26.74
C THR A 850 8.43 16.46 -25.71
N LEU A 851 8.01 16.69 -24.46
CA LEU A 851 8.10 15.67 -23.41
C LEU A 851 7.41 14.36 -23.84
N PHE A 852 6.24 14.44 -24.46
CA PHE A 852 5.47 13.25 -24.83
C PHE A 852 6.01 12.50 -26.04
N ARG A 853 6.76 13.15 -26.93
CA ARG A 853 7.53 12.45 -27.99
C ARG A 853 8.60 11.55 -27.39
N ASP A 854 9.30 12.07 -26.38
CA ASP A 854 10.33 11.33 -25.66
C ASP A 854 9.72 10.20 -24.81
N VAL A 855 8.59 10.45 -24.14
CA VAL A 855 7.84 9.42 -23.39
C VAL A 855 7.37 8.31 -24.33
N HIS A 856 6.79 8.65 -25.48
CA HIS A 856 6.32 7.68 -26.49
C HIS A 856 7.45 6.75 -26.91
N LYS A 857 8.56 7.33 -27.41
CA LYS A 857 9.73 6.56 -27.81
C LYS A 857 10.24 5.63 -26.70
N ALA A 858 10.35 6.13 -25.48
CA ALA A 858 10.87 5.35 -24.36
C ALA A 858 9.92 4.23 -23.90
N PHE A 859 8.61 4.47 -23.92
CA PHE A 859 7.58 3.53 -23.49
C PHE A 859 7.42 2.36 -24.46
N ILE A 860 7.40 2.64 -25.76
CA ILE A 860 7.17 1.63 -26.80
C ILE A 860 8.34 0.65 -26.89
N GLU A 861 9.56 1.18 -26.82
CA GLU A 861 10.81 0.42 -26.83
C GLU A 861 11.18 -0.13 -25.43
N GLN A 862 10.35 0.12 -24.41
CA GLN A 862 10.55 -0.37 -23.04
C GLN A 862 11.96 -0.10 -22.50
N MET A 863 12.48 1.11 -22.76
CA MET A 863 13.87 1.46 -22.46
C MET A 863 14.21 1.30 -20.98
N ARG A 864 15.45 0.89 -20.70
CA ARG A 864 15.96 0.75 -19.34
C ARG A 864 16.33 2.10 -18.73
N GLU A 865 16.32 2.15 -17.41
CA GLU A 865 16.80 3.34 -16.70
C GLU A 865 18.27 3.61 -17.07
N GLY A 866 18.56 4.84 -17.51
CA GLY A 866 19.91 5.24 -17.93
C GLY A 866 20.24 5.05 -19.41
N SER A 867 19.52 4.22 -20.16
CA SER A 867 19.72 4.09 -21.62
C SER A 867 18.98 5.15 -22.44
N ILE A 868 18.26 6.05 -21.78
CA ILE A 868 17.35 6.96 -22.44
C ILE A 868 18.03 8.30 -22.74
N THR A 869 18.11 8.63 -24.02
CA THR A 869 18.59 9.92 -24.52
C THR A 869 17.40 10.80 -24.86
N TRP A 870 17.36 11.99 -24.27
CA TRP A 870 16.24 12.92 -24.35
C TRP A 870 16.54 14.05 -25.33
N THR A 871 15.50 14.57 -25.98
CA THR A 871 15.63 15.78 -26.78
C THR A 871 15.93 16.98 -25.88
N LYS A 872 16.95 17.77 -26.26
CA LYS A 872 17.41 18.95 -25.50
C LYS A 872 16.58 20.19 -25.79
#